data_AF-A0A848RKK8-F1
#
_entry.id   AF-A0A848RKK8-F1
#
_cell.length_a   1.000
_cell.length_b   1.000
_cell.length_c   1.000
_cell.angle_alpha   90.00
_cell.angle_beta   90.00
_cell.angle_gamma   90.00
#
_symmetry.space_group_name_H-M   'P 1'
#
loop_
_entity.id
_entity.type
_entity.pdbx_description
1 polymer ?
#
loop_
_entity_poly.entity_id
_entity_poly.type
_entity_poly.pdbx_seq_one_letter_code
_entity_poly.pdbx_strand_id
1 'polypeptide(L)'
;MKNSKKKLLVAGLASTLIMSMAIPTFACTGIIVGKDLTADGSFIFGRTEDYQRNRTMRLVTHPRGEFKKGSKLVDVNNGFEYIHPEDSLKFFSTPDSSVKPKDMEQGVYDAAGYNEAGVGIFCTVSADPSEEIEKADPFVKNGVNEASMTTFLLAHAKSAKGAIELLADTIDKQGASMGDIVAFGDQNEVWYMEIYSGHQYVAIKYPEDKFSIFPNDFWLGGVDLKDKENVIASKDIVKVAKDAKTYKETEDGLMDMAGSYGPKEISDTSRSRIWSGIHDLDPNSKIPYDAKRFDLLNDLSKDSEKITIDHALNVFRNRFEGTDYIPSDNKAERKANPKTHKRPIGSINTMQAHIFQIKEGYPKDAPGIMWMTLGSPLNIPWIPIFPDINDSTDEAKNNSATYDANSYYWVGSSVNDLVSGNREELGEPTRKKINEFEEKVKKELPEVEREWIALYAKDKEKAAEFSTAKTMQWEKEVFELEKSLQSELSKVSKADLIDHWARKPIIEAINKKLMVGTSDLYFSPNEKISRGEFVTILGRFGKIDTKKYAEVKDENIESGKFYTEYMNWAVYNKLLPKTSKAIASEKITREEMAHILASYLKLIGDDTSTLKLVNFADEKEISDWAYEDIQFLVNKGILMGTSENKFSPKANLTRAEVAQIISKLSK
;
A
#
# COMPACT_ATOMS: atom_id res chain seq x y z
N MET A 1 -22.98 -57.68 -33.20
CA MET A 1 -22.71 -56.98 -34.49
C MET A 1 -23.45 -55.64 -34.49
N LYS A 2 -22.78 -54.55 -34.89
CA LYS A 2 -23.24 -53.14 -34.91
C LYS A 2 -23.53 -52.57 -33.50
N ASN A 3 -23.17 -51.35 -33.09
CA ASN A 3 -23.17 -50.08 -33.84
C ASN A 3 -22.40 -48.96 -33.10
N SER A 4 -22.01 -47.94 -33.90
CA SER A 4 -21.87 -46.51 -33.54
C SER A 4 -20.61 -46.03 -32.79
N LYS A 5 -19.76 -45.33 -33.57
CA LYS A 5 -18.74 -44.36 -33.19
C LYS A 5 -19.33 -43.28 -32.26
N LYS A 6 -18.70 -43.02 -31.11
CA LYS A 6 -18.90 -41.79 -30.33
C LYS A 6 -17.78 -40.81 -30.65
N LYS A 7 -18.20 -39.63 -31.09
CA LYS A 7 -17.39 -38.43 -31.35
C LYS A 7 -16.77 -37.94 -30.04
N LEU A 8 -15.48 -37.58 -30.08
CA LEU A 8 -14.85 -36.70 -29.09
C LEU A 8 -15.62 -35.37 -29.08
N LEU A 9 -16.15 -34.98 -27.92
CA LEU A 9 -16.50 -33.59 -27.63
C LEU A 9 -15.24 -32.92 -27.10
N VAL A 10 -14.59 -32.13 -27.95
CA VAL A 10 -13.69 -31.07 -27.50
C VAL A 10 -14.60 -29.92 -27.09
N ALA A 11 -14.85 -29.78 -25.80
CA ALA A 11 -15.44 -28.57 -25.25
C ALA A 11 -14.34 -27.49 -25.26
N GLY A 12 -14.36 -26.64 -26.28
CA GLY A 12 -13.54 -25.43 -26.31
C GLY A 12 -13.96 -24.53 -25.16
N LEU A 13 -13.06 -24.32 -24.20
CA LEU A 13 -13.11 -23.18 -23.29
C LEU A 13 -12.96 -21.93 -24.15
N ALA A 14 -14.09 -21.26 -24.42
CA ALA A 14 -14.07 -19.90 -24.88
C ALA A 14 -13.44 -19.06 -23.76
N SER A 15 -12.16 -18.75 -23.90
CA SER A 15 -11.48 -17.72 -23.15
C SER A 15 -12.13 -16.38 -23.51
N THR A 16 -13.17 -16.00 -22.78
CA THR A 16 -13.62 -14.61 -22.73
C THR A 16 -12.43 -13.77 -22.29
N LEU A 17 -11.88 -12.97 -23.20
CA LEU A 17 -11.05 -11.83 -22.84
C LEU A 17 -11.93 -10.94 -21.95
N ILE A 18 -11.72 -11.04 -20.65
CA ILE A 18 -12.17 -10.02 -19.72
C ILE A 18 -11.19 -8.87 -19.95
N MET A 19 -11.61 -7.84 -20.70
CA MET A 19 -10.96 -6.54 -20.59
C MET A 19 -11.05 -6.17 -19.11
N SER A 20 -9.90 -6.11 -18.44
CA SER A 20 -9.80 -5.58 -17.08
C SER A 20 -10.11 -4.10 -17.14
N MET A 21 -11.39 -3.74 -16.99
CA MET A 21 -11.72 -2.36 -16.65
C MET A 21 -11.04 -2.06 -15.32
N ALA A 22 -10.22 -1.01 -15.28
CA ALA A 22 -9.67 -0.50 -14.04
C ALA A 22 -10.85 -0.11 -13.14
N ILE A 23 -11.02 -0.79 -12.02
CA ILE A 23 -12.03 -0.45 -11.02
C ILE A 23 -11.41 0.67 -10.15
N PRO A 24 -12.10 1.82 -9.99
CA PRO A 24 -11.64 2.89 -9.10
C PRO A 24 -11.34 2.36 -7.69
N THR A 25 -10.24 2.82 -7.10
CA THR A 25 -9.86 2.47 -5.73
C THR A 25 -10.14 3.59 -4.76
N PHE A 26 -11.14 3.37 -3.90
CA PHE A 26 -11.50 4.28 -2.81
C PHE A 26 -10.52 4.12 -1.63
N ALA A 27 -9.25 4.46 -1.86
CA ALA A 27 -8.19 4.28 -0.87
C ALA A 27 -7.30 5.52 -0.64
N CYS A 28 -7.15 6.44 -1.60
CA CYS A 28 -6.32 7.65 -1.49
C CYS A 28 -6.83 8.65 -0.43
N THR A 29 -5.92 9.45 0.13
CA THR A 29 -6.28 10.56 1.04
C THR A 29 -5.49 11.81 0.66
N GLY A 30 -6.18 12.92 0.44
CA GLY A 30 -5.56 14.21 0.14
C GLY A 30 -5.46 15.14 1.36
N ILE A 31 -4.51 16.07 1.29
CA ILE A 31 -4.28 17.16 2.23
C ILE A 31 -4.13 18.47 1.46
N ILE A 32 -4.71 19.55 1.99
CA ILE A 32 -4.35 20.93 1.60
C ILE A 32 -4.26 21.75 2.90
N VAL A 33 -3.24 22.59 3.02
CA VAL A 33 -3.08 23.56 4.11
C VAL A 33 -2.73 24.90 3.50
N GLY A 34 -3.61 25.88 3.72
CA GLY A 34 -3.40 27.26 3.32
C GLY A 34 -2.22 27.90 4.05
N LYS A 35 -1.54 28.80 3.36
CA LYS A 35 -0.28 29.41 3.82
C LYS A 35 -0.39 30.22 5.12
N ASP A 36 -1.58 30.70 5.48
CA ASP A 36 -1.77 31.44 6.74
C ASP A 36 -1.76 30.50 7.94
N LEU A 37 -2.05 29.21 7.73
CA LEU A 37 -2.07 28.17 8.77
C LEU A 37 -0.73 27.44 8.91
N THR A 38 0.21 27.59 7.97
CA THR A 38 1.51 26.92 8.04
C THR A 38 2.53 27.73 8.83
N ALA A 39 3.44 27.03 9.51
CA ALA A 39 4.43 27.64 10.38
C ALA A 39 5.47 28.49 9.63
N ASP A 40 5.74 28.16 8.36
CA ASP A 40 6.72 28.82 7.50
C ASP A 40 6.11 29.68 6.39
N GLY A 41 4.77 29.82 6.35
CA GLY A 41 4.06 30.57 5.31
C GLY A 41 4.01 29.87 3.95
N SER A 42 4.30 28.57 3.89
CA SER A 42 4.17 27.77 2.66
C SER A 42 2.73 27.33 2.42
N PHE A 43 2.32 27.23 1.15
CA PHE A 43 1.10 26.51 0.79
C PHE A 43 1.44 25.02 0.65
N ILE A 44 0.66 24.15 1.28
CA ILE A 44 0.92 22.71 1.28
C ILE A 44 -0.26 21.99 0.61
N PHE A 45 0.02 21.07 -0.31
CA PHE A 45 -1.01 20.17 -0.84
C PHE A 45 -0.41 18.84 -1.30
N GLY A 46 -1.19 17.76 -1.28
CA GLY A 46 -0.71 16.46 -1.74
C GLY A 46 -1.69 15.34 -1.45
N ARG A 47 -1.28 14.10 -1.74
CA ARG A 47 -2.08 12.91 -1.42
C ARG A 47 -1.22 11.66 -1.24
N THR A 48 -1.84 10.63 -0.69
CA THR A 48 -1.39 9.25 -0.90
C THR A 48 -1.96 8.68 -2.19
N GLU A 49 -1.15 7.94 -2.94
CA GLU A 49 -1.55 7.03 -4.01
C GLU A 49 -1.69 5.64 -3.41
N ASP A 50 -2.93 5.19 -3.20
CA ASP A 50 -3.25 3.93 -2.56
C ASP A 50 -3.96 3.00 -3.55
N TYR A 51 -3.39 1.83 -3.80
CA TYR A 51 -4.00 0.78 -4.60
C TYR A 51 -3.85 -0.59 -3.93
N GLN A 52 -3.66 -1.63 -4.73
CA GLN A 52 -3.29 -2.97 -4.29
C GLN A 52 -1.78 -3.04 -4.06
N ARG A 53 -1.36 -3.86 -3.09
CA ARG A 53 0.05 -4.16 -2.86
C ARG A 53 0.70 -4.73 -4.12
N ASN A 54 2.03 -4.57 -4.19
CA ASN A 54 2.87 -5.10 -5.26
C ASN A 54 2.60 -4.45 -6.63
N ARG A 55 2.42 -3.12 -6.65
CA ARG A 55 2.34 -2.33 -7.87
C ARG A 55 3.36 -1.21 -7.81
N THR A 56 4.36 -1.28 -8.67
CA THR A 56 5.53 -0.39 -8.65
C THR A 56 5.19 0.98 -9.19
N MET A 57 5.64 2.00 -8.47
CA MET A 57 5.74 3.38 -8.94
C MET A 57 7.19 3.82 -9.07
N ARG A 58 7.41 4.85 -9.88
CA ARG A 58 8.74 5.28 -10.32
C ARG A 58 8.79 6.80 -10.33
N LEU A 59 9.98 7.39 -10.34
CA LEU A 59 10.17 8.79 -10.66
C LEU A 59 10.74 8.89 -12.08
N VAL A 60 10.05 9.59 -12.99
CA VAL A 60 10.44 9.68 -14.41
C VAL A 60 10.44 11.14 -14.85
N THR A 61 11.45 11.53 -15.62
CA THR A 61 11.55 12.86 -16.24
C THR A 61 11.21 12.78 -17.73
N HIS A 62 10.54 13.82 -18.22
CA HIS A 62 10.05 13.95 -19.58
C HIS A 62 10.61 15.25 -20.19
N PRO A 63 11.48 15.19 -21.20
CA PRO A 63 12.03 16.39 -21.82
C PRO A 63 10.98 17.18 -22.59
N ARG A 64 11.23 18.48 -22.77
CA ARG A 64 10.38 19.36 -23.60
C ARG A 64 10.23 18.77 -25.01
N GLY A 65 8.98 18.70 -25.47
CA GLY A 65 8.63 18.23 -26.79
C GLY A 65 8.77 16.72 -26.98
N GLU A 66 8.78 15.93 -25.91
CA GLU A 66 8.61 14.48 -25.99
C GLU A 66 7.28 14.11 -26.65
N PHE A 67 6.18 14.76 -26.22
CA PHE A 67 4.91 14.67 -26.92
C PHE A 67 4.81 15.82 -27.93
N LYS A 68 4.65 15.48 -29.21
CA LYS A 68 4.64 16.45 -30.31
C LYS A 68 3.23 16.99 -30.55
N LYS A 69 3.15 18.24 -31.00
CA LYS A 69 1.88 18.79 -31.49
C LYS A 69 1.21 17.85 -32.49
N GLY A 70 -0.04 17.50 -32.23
CA GLY A 70 -0.85 16.59 -33.04
C GLY A 70 -0.62 15.10 -32.74
N SER A 71 0.33 14.72 -31.88
CA SER A 71 0.42 13.34 -31.38
C SER A 71 -0.77 13.04 -30.47
N LYS A 72 -1.07 11.76 -30.30
CA LYS A 72 -2.16 11.28 -29.45
C LYS A 72 -1.62 10.57 -28.23
N LEU A 73 -2.13 10.94 -27.06
CA LEU A 73 -2.17 10.07 -25.88
C LEU A 73 -3.41 9.17 -26.02
N VAL A 74 -3.25 7.86 -25.81
CA VAL A 74 -4.35 6.88 -25.86
C VAL A 74 -4.32 6.06 -24.58
N ASP A 75 -5.41 6.09 -23.81
CA ASP A 75 -5.53 5.26 -22.63
C ASP A 75 -5.91 3.82 -23.00
N VAL A 76 -5.08 2.86 -22.60
CA VAL A 76 -5.35 1.43 -22.80
C VAL A 76 -6.51 0.90 -21.95
N ASN A 77 -6.88 1.57 -20.86
CA ASN A 77 -7.95 1.15 -19.95
C ASN A 77 -9.34 1.36 -20.56
N ASN A 78 -9.57 2.53 -21.15
CA ASN A 78 -10.92 2.97 -21.54
C ASN A 78 -11.00 3.54 -22.97
N GLY A 79 -9.86 3.72 -23.66
CA GLY A 79 -9.78 4.25 -25.01
C GLY A 79 -9.92 5.78 -25.11
N PHE A 80 -9.76 6.52 -24.01
CA PHE A 80 -9.67 7.98 -24.04
C PHE A 80 -8.53 8.43 -24.96
N GLU A 81 -8.77 9.45 -25.79
CA GLU A 81 -7.77 10.04 -26.66
C GLU A 81 -7.58 11.53 -26.35
N TYR A 82 -6.33 11.95 -26.18
CA TYR A 82 -5.98 13.38 -26.08
C TYR A 82 -5.00 13.76 -27.18
N ILE A 83 -5.38 14.74 -28.00
CA ILE A 83 -4.52 15.28 -29.07
C ILE A 83 -3.73 16.44 -28.49
N HIS A 84 -2.39 16.32 -28.47
CA HIS A 84 -1.52 17.36 -27.93
C HIS A 84 -1.63 18.65 -28.78
N PRO A 85 -2.10 19.79 -28.21
CA PRO A 85 -2.31 21.02 -28.97
C PRO A 85 -1.01 21.73 -29.34
N GLU A 86 0.05 21.49 -28.58
CA GLU A 86 1.41 22.00 -28.75
C GLU A 86 2.44 20.92 -28.37
N ASP A 87 3.72 21.20 -28.62
CA ASP A 87 4.80 20.36 -28.11
C ASP A 87 4.81 20.46 -26.58
N SER A 88 4.94 19.31 -25.89
CA SER A 88 4.85 19.26 -24.44
C SER A 88 5.90 20.12 -23.74
N LEU A 89 5.52 20.68 -22.60
CA LEU A 89 6.44 21.16 -21.59
C LEU A 89 7.37 20.03 -21.11
N LYS A 90 8.53 20.40 -20.58
CA LYS A 90 9.33 19.50 -19.72
C LYS A 90 8.58 19.30 -18.41
N PHE A 91 8.56 18.08 -17.89
CA PHE A 91 8.02 17.76 -16.57
C PHE A 91 8.69 16.52 -15.97
N PHE A 92 8.43 16.24 -14.71
CA PHE A 92 8.60 14.91 -14.16
C PHE A 92 7.26 14.41 -13.61
N SER A 93 7.12 13.10 -13.47
CA SER A 93 5.93 12.47 -12.91
C SER A 93 6.29 11.23 -12.11
N THR A 94 5.28 10.65 -11.45
CA THR A 94 5.42 9.42 -10.67
C THR A 94 4.58 8.27 -11.24
N PRO A 95 4.87 7.78 -12.45
CA PRO A 95 4.02 6.79 -13.10
C PRO A 95 4.15 5.38 -12.50
N ASP A 96 3.12 4.58 -12.75
CA ASP A 96 3.19 3.14 -12.63
C ASP A 96 4.31 2.54 -13.52
N SER A 97 4.73 1.32 -13.20
CA SER A 97 5.58 0.54 -14.12
C SER A 97 4.84 0.28 -15.44
N SER A 98 5.51 0.52 -16.58
CA SER A 98 4.95 0.22 -17.89
C SER A 98 5.18 -1.24 -18.33
N VAL A 99 6.03 -2.01 -17.64
CA VAL A 99 6.27 -3.43 -17.94
C VAL A 99 5.37 -4.28 -17.06
N LYS A 100 4.08 -4.38 -17.39
CA LYS A 100 3.12 -5.20 -16.62
C LYS A 100 2.84 -6.54 -17.31
N PRO A 101 2.62 -7.64 -16.56
CA PRO A 101 1.96 -8.82 -17.10
C PRO A 101 0.65 -8.45 -17.81
N LYS A 102 0.23 -9.20 -18.84
CA LYS A 102 -0.98 -8.86 -19.63
C LYS A 102 -2.25 -8.73 -18.79
N ASP A 103 -2.35 -9.49 -17.70
CA ASP A 103 -3.46 -9.45 -16.74
C ASP A 103 -3.38 -8.27 -15.76
N MET A 104 -2.30 -7.49 -15.81
CA MET A 104 -2.06 -6.29 -15.01
C MET A 104 -1.93 -5.02 -15.86
N GLU A 105 -1.96 -5.13 -17.20
CA GLU A 105 -1.85 -4.00 -18.14
C GLU A 105 -2.89 -2.92 -17.82
N GLN A 106 -2.41 -1.69 -17.73
CA GLN A 106 -3.14 -0.52 -17.29
C GLN A 106 -2.53 0.72 -17.97
N GLY A 107 -3.25 1.85 -17.93
CA GLY A 107 -2.74 3.17 -18.36
C GLY A 107 -1.50 3.65 -17.60
N VAL A 108 -1.08 4.90 -17.87
CA VAL A 108 0.21 5.44 -17.38
C VAL A 108 0.19 5.74 -15.89
N TYR A 109 -0.91 6.32 -15.39
CA TYR A 109 -1.07 6.71 -13.98
C TYR A 109 0.10 7.55 -13.46
N ASP A 110 0.39 8.69 -14.13
CA ASP A 110 1.49 9.60 -13.77
C ASP A 110 1.40 10.19 -12.34
N ALA A 111 0.25 10.02 -11.68
CA ALA A 111 -0.08 10.36 -10.29
C ALA A 111 0.16 11.81 -9.88
N ALA A 112 1.42 12.25 -9.83
CA ALA A 112 1.80 13.61 -9.47
C ALA A 112 3.17 14.03 -10.04
N GLY A 113 3.38 15.34 -10.16
CA GLY A 113 4.68 15.93 -10.49
C GLY A 113 4.66 17.45 -10.66
N TYR A 114 5.80 18.00 -11.10
CA TYR A 114 5.93 19.39 -11.54
C TYR A 114 6.23 19.46 -13.04
N ASN A 115 5.75 20.52 -13.68
CA ASN A 115 6.22 20.92 -15.00
C ASN A 115 7.10 22.18 -14.96
N GLU A 116 7.78 22.48 -16.07
CA GLU A 116 8.68 23.62 -16.19
C GLU A 116 7.99 25.00 -16.19
N ALA A 117 6.65 25.05 -16.14
CA ALA A 117 5.90 26.27 -15.90
C ALA A 117 5.68 26.53 -14.40
N GLY A 118 6.15 25.63 -13.53
CA GLY A 118 6.01 25.73 -12.08
C GLY A 118 4.66 25.25 -11.57
N VAL A 119 3.94 24.41 -12.32
CA VAL A 119 2.64 23.87 -11.87
C VAL A 119 2.86 22.51 -11.22
N GLY A 120 2.60 22.44 -9.92
CA GLY A 120 2.53 21.19 -9.17
C GLY A 120 1.14 20.57 -9.34
N ILE A 121 1.10 19.30 -9.74
CA ILE A 121 -0.12 18.63 -10.16
C ILE A 121 -0.20 17.29 -9.45
N PHE A 122 -1.36 16.97 -8.86
CA PHE A 122 -1.71 15.58 -8.61
C PHE A 122 -3.11 15.25 -9.11
N CYS A 123 -3.27 14.03 -9.57
CA CYS A 123 -4.55 13.40 -9.85
C CYS A 123 -4.44 11.90 -9.50
N THR A 124 -5.34 11.28 -8.73
CA THR A 124 -6.59 11.80 -8.16
C THR A 124 -6.81 11.33 -6.71
N VAL A 125 -7.86 11.84 -6.06
CA VAL A 125 -8.56 11.11 -5.00
C VAL A 125 -9.94 10.76 -5.54
N SER A 126 -10.17 9.48 -5.89
CA SER A 126 -11.45 9.07 -6.50
C SER A 126 -12.64 9.28 -5.58
N ALA A 127 -13.80 9.60 -6.15
CA ALA A 127 -15.06 9.82 -5.45
C ALA A 127 -16.24 9.39 -6.33
N ASP A 128 -17.32 8.90 -5.73
CA ASP A 128 -18.50 8.43 -6.47
C ASP A 128 -19.69 9.37 -6.26
N PRO A 129 -20.46 9.70 -7.31
CA PRO A 129 -21.72 10.39 -7.16
C PRO A 129 -22.79 9.49 -6.53
N SER A 130 -23.89 10.10 -6.10
CA SER A 130 -25.12 9.36 -5.85
C SER A 130 -25.61 8.66 -7.11
N GLU A 131 -26.30 7.53 -6.95
CA GLU A 131 -26.91 6.81 -8.07
C GLU A 131 -27.87 7.68 -8.89
N GLU A 132 -28.56 8.62 -8.25
CA GLU A 132 -29.49 9.55 -8.89
C GLU A 132 -28.77 10.49 -9.86
N ILE A 133 -27.60 10.98 -9.48
CA ILE A 133 -26.75 11.82 -10.32
C ILE A 133 -26.14 11.01 -11.46
N GLU A 134 -25.60 9.82 -11.17
CA GLU A 134 -25.02 8.95 -12.21
C GLU A 134 -26.07 8.56 -13.27
N LYS A 135 -27.35 8.45 -12.88
CA LYS A 135 -28.44 8.25 -13.85
C LYS A 135 -28.77 9.50 -14.66
N ALA A 136 -28.60 10.70 -14.08
CA ALA A 136 -28.93 11.97 -14.72
C ALA A 136 -27.83 12.44 -15.69
N ASP A 137 -26.57 12.21 -15.37
CA ASP A 137 -25.40 12.51 -16.21
C ASP A 137 -24.36 11.37 -16.11
N PRO A 138 -24.60 10.24 -16.79
CA PRO A 138 -23.74 9.07 -16.70
C PRO A 138 -22.30 9.35 -17.13
N PHE A 139 -21.35 8.67 -16.51
CA PHE A 139 -19.96 8.69 -16.94
C PHE A 139 -19.82 8.27 -18.41
N VAL A 140 -18.94 8.97 -19.12
CA VAL A 140 -18.63 8.69 -20.52
C VAL A 140 -17.57 7.60 -20.57
N LYS A 141 -17.89 6.47 -21.20
CA LYS A 141 -17.03 5.26 -21.21
C LYS A 141 -15.58 5.55 -21.60
N ASN A 142 -15.37 6.37 -22.62
CA ASN A 142 -14.05 6.79 -23.13
C ASN A 142 -13.71 8.23 -22.75
N GLY A 143 -14.30 8.73 -21.66
CA GLY A 143 -13.99 10.04 -21.09
C GLY A 143 -12.66 10.05 -20.33
N VAL A 144 -12.25 11.23 -19.90
CA VAL A 144 -11.02 11.43 -19.12
C VAL A 144 -11.06 10.61 -17.80
N ASN A 145 -9.90 10.17 -17.33
CA ASN A 145 -9.74 9.41 -16.11
C ASN A 145 -8.36 9.63 -15.47
N GLU A 146 -8.17 9.05 -14.28
CA GLU A 146 -6.94 9.14 -13.51
C GLU A 146 -5.69 8.71 -14.28
N ALA A 147 -5.79 7.65 -15.08
CA ALA A 147 -4.65 7.06 -15.76
C ALA A 147 -3.97 7.97 -16.80
N SER A 148 -4.70 8.98 -17.29
CA SER A 148 -4.27 9.82 -18.41
C SER A 148 -4.27 11.32 -18.08
N MET A 149 -5.05 11.76 -17.09
CA MET A 149 -5.24 13.19 -16.85
C MET A 149 -3.96 13.91 -16.42
N THR A 150 -3.21 13.30 -15.50
CA THR A 150 -1.96 13.88 -15.01
C THR A 150 -0.96 14.09 -16.16
N THR A 151 -0.89 13.16 -17.12
CA THR A 151 0.02 13.22 -18.26
C THR A 151 -0.18 14.47 -19.10
N PHE A 152 -1.40 14.73 -19.57
CA PHE A 152 -1.64 15.88 -20.44
C PHE A 152 -1.66 17.20 -19.67
N LEU A 153 -2.05 17.18 -18.39
CA LEU A 153 -2.02 18.36 -17.54
C LEU A 153 -0.57 18.81 -17.28
N LEU A 154 0.32 17.90 -16.90
CA LEU A 154 1.75 18.20 -16.75
C LEU A 154 2.36 18.67 -18.08
N ALA A 155 1.98 18.04 -19.19
CA ALA A 155 2.50 18.39 -20.51
C ALA A 155 2.10 19.79 -21.01
N HIS A 156 0.98 20.38 -20.56
CA HIS A 156 0.42 21.59 -21.19
C HIS A 156 -0.02 22.71 -20.24
N ALA A 157 -0.25 22.46 -18.95
CA ALA A 157 -0.71 23.50 -18.02
C ALA A 157 0.37 24.55 -17.74
N LYS A 158 -0.01 25.83 -17.73
CA LYS A 158 0.91 26.98 -17.52
C LYS A 158 0.67 27.76 -16.23
N SER A 159 -0.38 27.40 -15.50
CA SER A 159 -0.72 27.87 -14.15
C SER A 159 -1.67 26.85 -13.49
N ALA A 160 -1.88 26.94 -12.18
CA ALA A 160 -2.84 26.10 -11.44
C ALA A 160 -4.26 26.30 -11.98
N LYS A 161 -4.70 27.55 -12.15
CA LYS A 161 -5.99 27.85 -12.81
C LYS A 161 -6.05 27.34 -14.25
N GLY A 162 -4.95 27.46 -15.00
CA GLY A 162 -4.88 26.96 -16.38
C GLY A 162 -5.00 25.43 -16.47
N ALA A 163 -4.53 24.70 -15.45
CA ALA A 163 -4.75 23.25 -15.33
C ALA A 163 -6.24 22.93 -15.11
N ILE A 164 -6.93 23.69 -14.25
CA ILE A 164 -8.39 23.57 -14.05
C ILE A 164 -9.14 23.84 -15.36
N GLU A 165 -8.82 24.94 -16.05
CA GLU A 165 -9.47 25.32 -17.31
C GLU A 165 -9.25 24.26 -18.41
N LEU A 166 -8.04 23.70 -18.49
CA LEU A 166 -7.73 22.63 -19.44
C LEU A 166 -8.50 21.34 -19.14
N LEU A 167 -8.59 20.95 -17.87
CA LEU A 167 -9.36 19.77 -17.46
C LEU A 167 -10.86 19.97 -17.67
N ALA A 168 -11.38 21.13 -17.28
CA ALA A 168 -12.76 21.55 -17.49
C ALA A 168 -13.16 21.49 -18.98
N ASP A 169 -12.36 22.08 -19.87
CA ASP A 169 -12.58 22.03 -21.32
C ASP A 169 -12.54 20.59 -21.87
N THR A 170 -11.66 19.75 -21.32
CA THR A 170 -11.58 18.33 -21.69
C THR A 170 -12.84 17.57 -21.27
N ILE A 171 -13.33 17.79 -20.05
CA ILE A 171 -14.57 17.18 -19.54
C ILE A 171 -15.79 17.69 -20.32
N ASP A 172 -15.87 18.98 -20.62
CA ASP A 172 -16.98 19.54 -21.39
C ASP A 172 -17.07 18.94 -22.81
N LYS A 173 -15.92 18.59 -23.41
CA LYS A 173 -15.84 18.04 -24.78
C LYS A 173 -15.96 16.53 -24.86
N GLN A 174 -15.37 15.81 -23.90
CA GLN A 174 -15.16 14.36 -23.98
C GLN A 174 -15.78 13.59 -22.81
N GLY A 175 -16.25 14.30 -21.78
CA GLY A 175 -16.73 13.75 -20.53
C GLY A 175 -15.64 13.13 -19.67
N ALA A 176 -15.99 12.82 -18.42
CA ALA A 176 -15.23 12.02 -17.49
C ALA A 176 -15.78 10.59 -17.44
N SER A 177 -14.91 9.62 -17.19
CA SER A 177 -15.29 8.20 -17.05
C SER A 177 -15.39 7.73 -15.60
N MET A 178 -15.03 8.61 -14.65
CA MET A 178 -15.06 8.36 -13.21
C MET A 178 -15.14 9.71 -12.46
N GLY A 179 -15.58 9.65 -11.20
CA GLY A 179 -15.59 10.82 -10.32
C GLY A 179 -14.27 10.91 -9.56
N ASP A 180 -13.75 12.12 -9.46
CA ASP A 180 -12.38 12.37 -9.00
C ASP A 180 -12.24 13.72 -8.32
N ILE A 181 -11.27 13.80 -7.42
CA ILE A 181 -10.78 15.04 -6.83
C ILE A 181 -9.36 15.28 -7.28
N VAL A 182 -9.08 16.50 -7.73
CA VAL A 182 -7.75 16.93 -8.18
C VAL A 182 -7.37 18.26 -7.53
N ALA A 183 -6.07 18.49 -7.35
CA ALA A 183 -5.57 19.79 -6.92
C ALA A 183 -4.28 20.15 -7.64
N PHE A 184 -4.16 21.45 -7.94
CA PHE A 184 -3.04 22.02 -8.68
C PHE A 184 -2.54 23.26 -7.96
N GLY A 185 -1.23 23.47 -7.91
CA GLY A 185 -0.61 24.59 -7.23
C GLY A 185 0.47 25.27 -8.06
N ASP A 186 0.54 26.59 -7.98
CA ASP A 186 1.64 27.40 -8.50
C ASP A 186 2.02 28.50 -7.48
N GLN A 187 2.97 29.38 -7.83
CA GLN A 187 3.48 30.37 -6.87
C GLN A 187 2.44 31.32 -6.27
N ASN A 188 1.25 31.42 -6.87
CA ASN A 188 0.24 32.40 -6.48
C ASN A 188 -0.96 31.76 -5.77
N GLU A 189 -1.26 30.50 -6.07
CA GLU A 189 -2.52 29.88 -5.68
C GLU A 189 -2.50 28.36 -5.77
N VAL A 190 -3.39 27.74 -5.00
CA VAL A 190 -3.78 26.34 -5.13
C VAL A 190 -5.24 26.30 -5.55
N TRP A 191 -5.60 25.41 -6.46
CA TRP A 191 -6.96 25.13 -6.90
C TRP A 191 -7.34 23.70 -6.54
N TYR A 192 -8.59 23.51 -6.14
CA TYR A 192 -9.19 22.23 -5.81
C TYR A 192 -10.43 22.02 -6.70
N MET A 193 -10.58 20.83 -7.29
CA MET A 193 -11.70 20.50 -8.16
C MET A 193 -12.29 19.13 -7.84
N GLU A 194 -13.62 19.08 -7.77
CA GLU A 194 -14.41 17.86 -7.71
C GLU A 194 -15.08 17.64 -9.07
N ILE A 195 -14.82 16.47 -9.67
CA ILE A 195 -15.46 15.95 -10.88
C ILE A 195 -16.56 14.99 -10.41
N TYR A 196 -17.81 15.39 -10.57
CA TYR A 196 -18.94 14.70 -9.98
C TYR A 196 -19.52 13.59 -10.85
N SER A 197 -19.59 13.82 -12.16
CA SER A 197 -20.32 12.95 -13.09
C SER A 197 -19.75 13.08 -14.50
N GLY A 198 -20.45 12.55 -15.51
CA GLY A 198 -19.98 12.56 -16.89
C GLY A 198 -19.49 13.93 -17.40
N HIS A 199 -20.16 15.02 -17.03
CA HIS A 199 -19.82 16.37 -17.47
C HIS A 199 -19.93 17.43 -16.38
N GLN A 200 -20.19 17.05 -15.12
CA GLN A 200 -20.36 18.01 -14.03
C GLN A 200 -19.13 18.10 -13.15
N TYR A 201 -18.70 19.33 -12.86
CA TYR A 201 -17.57 19.62 -11.98
C TYR A 201 -17.72 20.99 -11.34
N VAL A 202 -17.06 21.17 -10.19
CA VAL A 202 -16.83 22.47 -9.56
C VAL A 202 -15.40 22.53 -9.07
N ALA A 203 -14.75 23.67 -9.32
CA ALA A 203 -13.43 24.00 -8.83
C ALA A 203 -13.44 25.32 -8.07
N ILE A 204 -12.66 25.38 -7.00
CA ILE A 204 -12.46 26.58 -6.19
C ILE A 204 -10.97 26.92 -6.12
N LYS A 205 -10.65 28.21 -6.09
CA LYS A 205 -9.38 28.68 -5.56
C LYS A 205 -9.36 28.39 -4.06
N TYR A 206 -8.39 27.63 -3.61
CA TYR A 206 -8.32 27.18 -2.23
C TYR A 206 -7.95 28.36 -1.30
N PRO A 207 -8.70 28.61 -0.21
CA PRO A 207 -8.43 29.71 0.71
C PRO A 207 -7.09 29.58 1.45
N GLU A 208 -6.47 30.72 1.75
CA GLU A 208 -5.16 30.78 2.40
C GLU A 208 -5.20 30.48 3.91
N ASP A 209 -6.38 30.57 4.53
CA ASP A 209 -6.64 30.45 5.97
C ASP A 209 -7.39 29.15 6.35
N LYS A 210 -7.43 28.16 5.45
CA LYS A 210 -8.14 26.89 5.66
C LYS A 210 -7.22 25.69 5.52
N PHE A 211 -7.62 24.57 6.12
CA PHE A 211 -7.01 23.27 5.84
C PHE A 211 -8.07 22.20 5.53
N SER A 212 -7.65 21.14 4.85
CA SER A 212 -8.50 20.03 4.44
C SER A 212 -7.78 18.72 4.57
N ILE A 213 -8.52 17.70 5.01
CA ILE A 213 -8.23 16.30 4.76
C ILE A 213 -9.41 15.75 3.96
N PHE A 214 -9.15 15.15 2.81
CA PHE A 214 -10.20 14.66 1.92
C PHE A 214 -9.86 13.25 1.44
N PRO A 215 -10.44 12.22 2.08
CA PRO A 215 -10.46 10.86 1.54
C PRO A 215 -11.49 10.74 0.41
N ASN A 216 -11.72 9.51 -0.03
CA ASN A 216 -12.57 9.20 -1.18
C ASN A 216 -14.07 9.44 -0.93
N ASP A 217 -14.51 10.67 -1.10
CA ASP A 217 -15.90 11.15 -1.09
C ASP A 217 -15.91 12.58 -1.68
N PHE A 218 -17.07 13.19 -1.87
CA PHE A 218 -17.15 14.62 -2.20
C PHE A 218 -17.31 15.46 -0.93
N TRP A 219 -16.66 16.63 -0.87
CA TRP A 219 -16.52 17.40 0.37
C TRP A 219 -16.91 18.88 0.23
N LEU A 220 -16.97 19.43 -0.98
CA LEU A 220 -17.37 20.83 -1.18
C LEU A 220 -18.77 21.09 -0.59
N GLY A 221 -18.87 22.10 0.26
CA GLY A 221 -20.13 22.57 0.82
C GLY A 221 -20.81 23.60 -0.05
N GLY A 222 -21.29 24.66 0.60
CA GLY A 222 -21.91 25.80 -0.08
C GLY A 222 -20.90 26.51 -0.98
N VAL A 223 -21.19 26.56 -2.29
CA VAL A 223 -20.34 27.28 -3.27
C VAL A 223 -21.13 28.44 -3.89
N ASP A 224 -20.54 29.64 -3.90
CA ASP A 224 -21.08 30.76 -4.67
C ASP A 224 -20.73 30.64 -6.15
N LEU A 225 -21.63 30.00 -6.91
CA LEU A 225 -21.49 29.80 -8.36
C LEU A 225 -21.49 31.11 -9.17
N LYS A 226 -21.75 32.26 -8.54
CA LYS A 226 -21.66 33.59 -9.17
C LYS A 226 -20.25 34.19 -9.08
N ASP A 227 -19.41 33.73 -8.17
CA ASP A 227 -18.00 34.11 -8.12
C ASP A 227 -17.31 33.59 -9.39
N LYS A 228 -16.79 34.50 -10.23
CA LYS A 228 -16.07 34.14 -11.47
C LYS A 228 -14.56 34.27 -11.33
N GLU A 229 -14.11 34.78 -10.20
CA GLU A 229 -12.69 34.93 -9.89
C GLU A 229 -12.16 33.63 -9.26
N ASN A 230 -12.88 33.14 -8.25
CA ASN A 230 -12.45 32.02 -7.41
C ASN A 230 -13.22 30.72 -7.65
N VAL A 231 -14.23 30.70 -8.54
CA VAL A 231 -15.00 29.49 -8.85
C VAL A 231 -15.08 29.25 -10.36
N ILE A 232 -14.82 28.00 -10.76
CA ILE A 232 -15.06 27.49 -12.11
C ILE A 232 -16.02 26.31 -11.98
N ALA A 233 -17.13 26.32 -12.71
CA ALA A 233 -18.16 25.29 -12.60
C ALA A 233 -18.74 24.93 -13.96
N SER A 234 -19.13 23.67 -14.13
CA SER A 234 -19.82 23.21 -15.33
C SER A 234 -21.16 23.95 -15.49
N LYS A 235 -21.54 24.20 -16.75
CA LYS A 235 -22.70 25.04 -17.08
C LYS A 235 -24.02 24.52 -16.51
N ASP A 236 -24.19 23.20 -16.46
CA ASP A 236 -25.44 22.54 -16.10
C ASP A 236 -25.45 22.00 -14.65
N ILE A 237 -24.50 22.42 -13.81
CA ILE A 237 -24.34 21.94 -12.42
C ILE A 237 -25.62 22.07 -11.59
N VAL A 238 -26.34 23.19 -11.69
CA VAL A 238 -27.60 23.37 -10.95
C VAL A 238 -28.74 22.56 -11.58
N LYS A 239 -28.74 22.44 -12.91
CA LYS A 239 -29.80 21.78 -13.66
C LYS A 239 -29.78 20.27 -13.41
N VAL A 240 -28.61 19.64 -13.50
CA VAL A 240 -28.46 18.19 -13.30
C VAL A 240 -28.91 17.77 -11.90
N ALA A 241 -28.48 18.48 -10.85
CA ALA A 241 -28.92 18.18 -9.48
C ALA A 241 -30.44 18.35 -9.28
N LYS A 242 -31.07 19.33 -9.93
CA LYS A 242 -32.53 19.53 -9.87
C LYS A 242 -33.29 18.45 -10.63
N ASP A 243 -32.82 18.08 -11.81
CA ASP A 243 -33.42 17.01 -12.63
C ASP A 243 -33.31 15.64 -11.92
N ALA A 244 -32.18 15.40 -11.23
CA ALA A 244 -31.95 14.23 -10.39
C ALA A 244 -32.74 14.25 -9.07
N LYS A 245 -33.34 15.40 -8.70
CA LYS A 245 -34.04 15.64 -7.43
C LYS A 245 -33.16 15.48 -6.19
N THR A 246 -31.87 15.80 -6.34
CA THR A 246 -30.88 15.72 -5.25
C THR A 246 -30.42 17.10 -4.77
N TYR A 247 -30.77 18.18 -5.47
CA TYR A 247 -30.39 19.56 -5.13
C TYR A 247 -30.65 19.90 -3.65
N LYS A 248 -29.59 20.34 -2.96
CA LYS A 248 -29.60 20.83 -1.58
C LYS A 248 -28.93 22.19 -1.49
N GLU A 249 -29.33 22.94 -0.47
CA GLU A 249 -28.72 24.22 -0.10
C GLU A 249 -28.16 24.12 1.31
N THR A 250 -27.05 24.81 1.55
CA THR A 250 -26.55 25.09 2.90
C THR A 250 -27.43 26.12 3.60
N GLU A 251 -27.24 26.31 4.92
CA GLU A 251 -28.08 27.22 5.71
C GLU A 251 -28.03 28.69 5.23
N ASP A 252 -26.93 29.09 4.60
CA ASP A 252 -26.70 30.40 3.98
C ASP A 252 -27.25 30.49 2.54
N GLY A 253 -27.91 29.45 2.03
CA GLY A 253 -28.58 29.45 0.72
C GLY A 253 -27.65 29.22 -0.47
N LEU A 254 -26.40 28.81 -0.23
CA LEU A 254 -25.50 28.37 -1.30
C LEU A 254 -25.80 26.92 -1.69
N MET A 255 -25.47 26.53 -2.92
CA MET A 255 -25.65 25.14 -3.35
C MET A 255 -24.66 24.25 -2.60
N ASP A 256 -25.18 23.27 -1.86
CA ASP A 256 -24.38 22.27 -1.16
C ASP A 256 -23.92 21.22 -2.18
N MET A 257 -22.65 21.29 -2.60
CA MET A 257 -22.15 20.45 -3.68
C MET A 257 -22.11 18.97 -3.29
N ALA A 258 -21.42 18.62 -2.21
CA ALA A 258 -21.34 17.27 -1.68
C ALA A 258 -22.73 16.71 -1.34
N GLY A 259 -23.60 17.53 -0.73
CA GLY A 259 -24.96 17.12 -0.40
C GLY A 259 -25.86 16.89 -1.61
N SER A 260 -25.62 17.60 -2.72
CA SER A 260 -26.38 17.49 -3.97
C SER A 260 -25.86 16.41 -4.92
N TYR A 261 -24.54 16.16 -4.91
CA TYR A 261 -23.89 15.29 -5.87
C TYR A 261 -23.41 13.96 -5.29
N GLY A 262 -22.93 13.97 -4.05
CA GLY A 262 -22.33 12.82 -3.40
C GLY A 262 -23.33 11.81 -2.82
N PRO A 263 -22.81 10.71 -2.26
CA PRO A 263 -23.62 9.67 -1.66
C PRO A 263 -24.43 10.20 -0.48
N LYS A 264 -25.54 9.51 -0.16
CA LYS A 264 -26.42 9.90 0.97
C LYS A 264 -25.74 9.81 2.33
N GLU A 265 -24.77 8.91 2.45
CA GLU A 265 -24.05 8.64 3.69
C GLU A 265 -22.55 8.50 3.38
N ILE A 266 -21.73 9.11 4.22
CA ILE A 266 -20.26 8.99 4.13
C ILE A 266 -19.86 7.58 4.53
N SER A 267 -19.04 6.93 3.70
CA SER A 267 -18.53 5.60 4.02
C SER A 267 -17.70 5.60 5.31
N ASP A 268 -17.77 4.54 6.13
CA ASP A 268 -16.97 4.44 7.37
C ASP A 268 -15.46 4.56 7.10
N THR A 269 -15.01 4.11 5.92
CA THR A 269 -13.63 4.21 5.46
C THR A 269 -13.20 5.64 5.15
N SER A 270 -14.08 6.47 4.59
CA SER A 270 -13.78 7.89 4.36
C SER A 270 -13.92 8.67 5.67
N ARG A 271 -14.99 8.42 6.42
CA ARG A 271 -15.23 8.98 7.76
C ARG A 271 -14.04 8.81 8.70
N SER A 272 -13.48 7.60 8.80
CA SER A 272 -12.38 7.36 9.73
C SER A 272 -11.13 8.17 9.39
N ARG A 273 -10.83 8.33 8.10
CA ARG A 273 -9.64 9.04 7.62
C ARG A 273 -9.80 10.55 7.73
N ILE A 274 -10.95 11.11 7.35
CA ILE A 274 -11.17 12.56 7.49
C ILE A 274 -11.18 12.96 8.97
N TRP A 275 -11.86 12.17 9.80
CA TRP A 275 -11.90 12.43 11.24
C TRP A 275 -10.50 12.37 11.85
N SER A 276 -9.72 11.31 11.57
CA SER A 276 -8.39 11.17 12.19
C SER A 276 -7.41 12.23 11.68
N GLY A 277 -7.44 12.57 10.39
CA GLY A 277 -6.56 13.60 9.84
C GLY A 277 -6.88 15.00 10.36
N ILE A 278 -8.17 15.33 10.55
CA ILE A 278 -8.54 16.61 11.19
C ILE A 278 -8.04 16.65 12.64
N HIS A 279 -8.18 15.56 13.41
CA HIS A 279 -7.73 15.54 14.81
C HIS A 279 -6.20 15.42 14.95
N ASP A 280 -5.51 14.94 13.91
CA ASP A 280 -4.05 14.98 13.82
C ASP A 280 -3.60 16.45 13.69
N LEU A 281 -4.07 17.13 12.64
CA LEU A 281 -3.72 18.53 12.35
C LEU A 281 -4.24 19.53 13.40
N ASP A 282 -5.44 19.30 13.91
CA ASP A 282 -6.07 20.09 14.96
C ASP A 282 -6.55 19.20 16.13
N PRO A 283 -5.65 18.89 17.09
CA PRO A 283 -5.99 18.08 18.26
C PRO A 283 -7.09 18.67 19.15
N ASN A 284 -7.39 19.97 19.01
CA ASN A 284 -8.42 20.66 19.77
C ASN A 284 -9.80 20.60 19.10
N SER A 285 -9.89 20.11 17.85
CA SER A 285 -11.13 19.97 17.10
C SER A 285 -12.21 19.28 17.92
N LYS A 286 -13.46 19.73 17.75
CA LYS A 286 -14.64 19.20 18.44
C LYS A 286 -15.54 18.38 17.53
N ILE A 287 -15.10 18.09 16.31
CA ILE A 287 -15.88 17.33 15.34
C ILE A 287 -16.00 15.88 15.83
N PRO A 288 -17.20 15.40 16.17
CA PRO A 288 -17.35 14.03 16.64
C PRO A 288 -17.19 13.03 15.47
N TYR A 289 -16.81 11.79 15.77
CA TYR A 289 -16.64 10.76 14.74
C TYR A 289 -17.92 10.49 13.94
N ASP A 290 -19.08 10.53 14.61
CA ASP A 290 -20.41 10.34 14.04
C ASP A 290 -21.02 11.63 13.47
N ALA A 291 -20.22 12.67 13.25
CA ALA A 291 -20.66 13.89 12.58
C ALA A 291 -21.39 13.54 11.27
N LYS A 292 -22.59 14.09 11.08
CA LYS A 292 -23.40 13.81 9.88
C LYS A 292 -22.72 14.32 8.60
N ARG A 293 -21.83 15.29 8.74
CA ARG A 293 -21.10 15.96 7.68
C ARG A 293 -19.71 16.32 8.18
N PHE A 294 -18.75 16.32 7.26
CA PHE A 294 -17.46 16.96 7.41
C PHE A 294 -17.34 18.01 6.30
N ASP A 295 -16.86 19.19 6.64
CA ASP A 295 -16.63 20.24 5.65
C ASP A 295 -15.23 20.15 5.08
N LEU A 296 -15.09 20.45 3.79
CA LEU A 296 -13.77 20.55 3.16
C LEU A 296 -12.92 21.61 3.87
N LEU A 297 -13.45 22.81 4.04
CA LEU A 297 -12.72 23.98 4.53
C LEU A 297 -12.78 24.06 6.06
N ASN A 298 -11.70 23.66 6.73
CA ASN A 298 -11.61 23.66 8.19
C ASN A 298 -10.78 24.85 8.70
N ASP A 299 -11.20 25.40 9.83
CA ASP A 299 -10.43 26.35 10.64
C ASP A 299 -9.56 25.60 11.65
N LEU A 300 -8.36 26.11 11.92
CA LEU A 300 -7.62 25.69 13.12
C LEU A 300 -8.31 26.22 14.37
N SER A 301 -8.50 25.36 15.37
CA SER A 301 -8.96 25.81 16.69
C SER A 301 -8.02 26.88 17.26
N LYS A 302 -8.60 27.83 18.02
CA LYS A 302 -7.93 29.06 18.50
C LYS A 302 -6.57 28.85 19.19
N ASP A 303 -6.39 27.74 19.89
CA ASP A 303 -5.18 27.43 20.67
C ASP A 303 -4.33 26.32 20.02
N SER A 304 -4.60 25.98 18.76
CA SER A 304 -3.82 24.99 18.01
C SER A 304 -2.59 25.62 17.39
N GLU A 305 -1.50 24.87 17.34
CA GLU A 305 -0.25 25.30 16.73
C GLU A 305 -0.40 25.37 15.20
N LYS A 306 0.36 26.28 14.57
CA LYS A 306 0.48 26.31 13.12
C LYS A 306 1.07 25.00 12.60
N ILE A 307 0.61 24.56 11.43
CA ILE A 307 0.98 23.28 10.85
C ILE A 307 2.40 23.40 10.26
N THR A 308 3.32 22.56 10.72
CA THR A 308 4.66 22.44 10.13
C THR A 308 4.64 21.47 8.95
N ILE A 309 5.65 21.53 8.07
CA ILE A 309 5.81 20.53 7.01
C ILE A 309 5.93 19.12 7.58
N ASP A 310 6.63 18.95 8.71
CA ASP A 310 6.75 17.66 9.40
C ASP A 310 5.39 17.12 9.86
N HIS A 311 4.53 18.00 10.37
CA HIS A 311 3.19 17.61 10.76
C HIS A 311 2.40 17.13 9.54
N ALA A 312 2.40 17.90 8.44
CA ALA A 312 1.72 17.53 7.20
C ALA A 312 2.21 16.19 6.61
N LEU A 313 3.54 15.95 6.59
CA LEU A 313 4.12 14.68 6.12
C LEU A 313 3.73 13.49 7.01
N ASN A 314 3.57 13.73 8.33
CA ASN A 314 3.18 12.69 9.28
C ASN A 314 1.67 12.38 9.28
N VAL A 315 0.81 13.24 8.73
CA VAL A 315 -0.61 12.91 8.51
C VAL A 315 -0.75 11.63 7.67
N PHE A 316 0.09 11.45 6.65
CA PHE A 316 0.09 10.22 5.84
C PHE A 316 0.69 9.00 6.54
N ARG A 317 1.17 9.16 7.77
CA ARG A 317 1.59 8.08 8.67
C ARG A 317 0.56 7.81 9.77
N ASN A 318 -0.49 8.63 9.88
CA ASN A 318 -1.51 8.53 10.92
C ASN A 318 -2.23 7.18 10.90
N ARG A 319 -2.17 6.47 12.03
CA ARG A 319 -2.85 5.20 12.28
C ARG A 319 -3.61 5.23 13.61
N PHE A 320 -4.27 6.36 13.89
CA PHE A 320 -5.13 6.59 15.08
C PHE A 320 -4.37 6.67 16.41
N GLU A 321 -3.09 7.01 16.38
CA GLU A 321 -2.29 7.25 17.59
C GLU A 321 -3.00 8.22 18.53
N GLY A 322 -3.06 7.89 19.83
CA GLY A 322 -3.71 8.74 20.84
C GLY A 322 -5.24 8.68 20.87
N THR A 323 -5.88 7.80 20.10
CA THR A 323 -7.34 7.62 20.09
C THR A 323 -7.78 6.22 20.56
N ASP A 324 -9.08 6.02 20.74
CA ASP A 324 -9.67 4.71 21.10
C ASP A 324 -9.85 3.76 19.91
N TYR A 325 -9.48 4.17 18.68
CA TYR A 325 -9.63 3.35 17.48
C TYR A 325 -8.39 2.51 17.18
N ILE A 326 -8.61 1.30 16.68
CA ILE A 326 -7.58 0.35 16.29
C ILE A 326 -7.39 0.40 14.76
N PRO A 327 -6.17 0.67 14.25
CA PRO A 327 -5.91 0.72 12.82
C PRO A 327 -5.96 -0.69 12.20
N SER A 328 -6.83 -0.88 11.22
CA SER A 328 -7.01 -2.17 10.53
C SER A 328 -6.99 -1.97 9.01
N ASP A 329 -6.01 -2.55 8.33
CA ASP A 329 -5.96 -2.61 6.86
C ASP A 329 -6.88 -3.73 6.32
N ASN A 330 -7.24 -4.70 7.16
CA ASN A 330 -8.09 -5.83 6.82
C ASN A 330 -9.60 -5.49 6.83
N LYS A 331 -10.27 -5.62 5.68
CA LYS A 331 -11.71 -5.34 5.53
C LYS A 331 -12.60 -6.29 6.35
N ALA A 332 -12.23 -7.57 6.46
CA ALA A 332 -13.02 -8.55 7.20
C ALA A 332 -12.98 -8.28 8.71
N GLU A 333 -11.82 -7.89 9.23
CA GLU A 333 -11.65 -7.51 10.63
C GLU A 333 -12.44 -6.25 10.99
N ARG A 334 -12.37 -5.20 10.15
CA ARG A 334 -13.21 -4.00 10.31
C ARG A 334 -14.70 -4.35 10.33
N LYS A 335 -15.15 -5.27 9.46
CA LYS A 335 -16.55 -5.72 9.43
C LYS A 335 -16.93 -6.51 10.68
N ALA A 336 -16.01 -7.29 11.24
CA ALA A 336 -16.25 -8.04 12.48
C ALA A 336 -16.27 -7.13 13.71
N ASN A 337 -15.48 -6.04 13.70
CA ASN A 337 -15.31 -5.13 14.84
C ASN A 337 -15.55 -3.65 14.47
N PRO A 338 -16.71 -3.28 13.88
CA PRO A 338 -16.91 -1.97 13.25
C PRO A 338 -16.89 -0.78 14.22
N LYS A 339 -17.04 -1.02 15.52
CA LYS A 339 -16.98 0.03 16.55
C LYS A 339 -15.55 0.43 16.93
N THR A 340 -14.58 -0.46 16.77
CA THR A 340 -13.21 -0.25 17.24
C THR A 340 -12.19 -0.28 16.11
N HIS A 341 -12.35 -1.13 15.09
CA HIS A 341 -11.37 -1.29 14.02
C HIS A 341 -11.72 -0.41 12.82
N LYS A 342 -10.84 0.55 12.51
CA LYS A 342 -11.07 1.59 11.49
C LYS A 342 -9.98 1.58 10.43
N ARG A 343 -10.30 2.10 9.23
CA ARG A 343 -9.30 2.23 8.15
C ARG A 343 -8.42 3.46 8.44
N PRO A 344 -7.10 3.30 8.65
CA PRO A 344 -6.20 4.43 8.88
C PRO A 344 -5.92 5.19 7.57
N ILE A 345 -5.35 6.39 7.71
CA ILE A 345 -4.75 7.13 6.58
C ILE A 345 -3.46 6.41 6.16
N GLY A 346 -2.52 6.28 7.11
CA GLY A 346 -1.26 5.59 6.89
C GLY A 346 -1.49 4.12 6.61
N SER A 347 -1.23 3.69 5.38
CA SER A 347 -1.67 2.42 4.82
C SER A 347 -0.49 1.68 4.21
N ILE A 348 -0.38 0.37 4.44
CA ILE A 348 0.68 -0.44 3.79
C ILE A 348 0.45 -0.59 2.28
N ASN A 349 -0.73 -0.20 1.81
CA ASN A 349 -1.12 -0.24 0.40
C ASN A 349 -0.77 1.04 -0.36
N THR A 350 -0.26 2.06 0.32
CA THR A 350 0.23 3.28 -0.34
C THR A 350 1.41 2.92 -1.23
N MET A 351 1.26 3.15 -2.54
CA MET A 351 2.28 2.91 -3.55
C MET A 351 3.23 4.09 -3.70
N GLN A 352 2.76 5.29 -3.42
CA GLN A 352 3.53 6.52 -3.44
C GLN A 352 2.80 7.53 -2.56
N ALA A 353 3.54 8.42 -1.93
CA ALA A 353 2.95 9.58 -1.28
C ALA A 353 3.74 10.82 -1.67
N HIS A 354 3.04 11.93 -1.86
CA HIS A 354 3.66 13.21 -2.14
C HIS A 354 2.99 14.36 -1.40
N ILE A 355 3.79 15.36 -1.07
CA ILE A 355 3.34 16.67 -0.60
C ILE A 355 4.14 17.75 -1.31
N PHE A 356 3.44 18.59 -2.06
CA PHE A 356 3.97 19.84 -2.57
C PHE A 356 4.01 20.88 -1.47
N GLN A 357 5.13 21.58 -1.37
CA GLN A 357 5.33 22.71 -0.47
C GLN A 357 5.73 23.93 -1.32
N ILE A 358 4.79 24.82 -1.55
CA ILE A 358 4.95 26.07 -2.30
C ILE A 358 5.51 27.12 -1.34
N LYS A 359 6.68 27.70 -1.65
CA LYS A 359 7.46 28.51 -0.71
C LYS A 359 7.68 29.92 -1.23
N GLU A 360 7.59 30.89 -0.33
CA GLU A 360 7.99 32.27 -0.63
C GLU A 360 9.50 32.34 -0.94
N GLY A 361 9.87 33.23 -1.87
CA GLY A 361 11.27 33.43 -2.27
C GLY A 361 11.78 32.44 -3.32
N TYR A 362 10.98 31.44 -3.71
CA TYR A 362 11.30 30.55 -4.82
C TYR A 362 11.06 31.21 -6.19
N PRO A 363 11.75 30.77 -7.25
CA PRO A 363 11.47 31.21 -8.62
C PRO A 363 10.02 30.93 -9.01
N LYS A 364 9.41 31.84 -9.79
CA LYS A 364 7.98 31.73 -10.14
C LYS A 364 7.63 30.44 -10.91
N ASP A 365 8.53 30.00 -11.78
CA ASP A 365 8.42 28.79 -12.60
C ASP A 365 9.02 27.55 -11.92
N ALA A 366 9.34 27.65 -10.64
CA ALA A 366 9.82 26.57 -9.79
C ALA A 366 9.45 26.89 -8.33
N PRO A 367 8.15 26.94 -7.98
CA PRO A 367 7.65 27.67 -6.82
C PRO A 367 7.81 26.95 -5.47
N GLY A 368 8.35 25.73 -5.49
CA GLY A 368 8.42 24.90 -4.31
C GLY A 368 9.15 23.59 -4.59
N ILE A 369 8.96 22.65 -3.68
CA ILE A 369 9.46 21.28 -3.77
C ILE A 369 8.31 20.28 -3.65
N MET A 370 8.52 19.07 -4.14
CA MET A 370 7.63 17.93 -3.88
C MET A 370 8.35 16.97 -2.93
N TRP A 371 7.91 16.88 -1.69
CA TRP A 371 8.29 15.79 -0.80
C TRP A 371 7.68 14.50 -1.32
N MET A 372 8.47 13.42 -1.39
CA MET A 372 8.03 12.15 -1.98
C MET A 372 8.52 10.94 -1.19
N THR A 373 7.68 9.90 -1.15
CA THR A 373 8.10 8.51 -0.91
C THR A 373 7.66 7.63 -2.08
N LEU A 374 8.53 6.74 -2.59
CA LEU A 374 8.14 5.64 -3.47
C LEU A 374 7.82 4.41 -2.59
N GLY A 375 6.54 4.21 -2.31
CA GLY A 375 6.02 3.29 -1.33
C GLY A 375 5.35 4.01 -0.15
N SER A 376 4.81 3.24 0.78
CA SER A 376 4.10 3.78 1.94
C SER A 376 5.04 4.56 2.87
N PRO A 377 4.68 5.78 3.32
CA PRO A 377 5.51 6.58 4.23
C PRO A 377 5.49 6.06 5.68
N LEU A 378 4.68 5.03 5.99
CA LEU A 378 4.97 4.15 7.12
C LEU A 378 6.45 3.71 6.96
N ASN A 379 7.36 3.70 7.91
CA ASN A 379 8.67 3.02 7.76
C ASN A 379 9.65 3.33 6.58
N ILE A 380 9.40 4.26 5.66
CA ILE A 380 10.41 4.76 4.68
C ILE A 380 10.47 6.30 4.69
N PRO A 381 11.60 6.91 4.29
CA PRO A 381 11.83 8.33 4.48
C PRO A 381 11.30 9.19 3.32
N TRP A 382 10.82 10.37 3.67
CA TRP A 382 10.51 11.46 2.74
C TRP A 382 11.79 12.10 2.19
N ILE A 383 11.84 12.34 0.88
CA ILE A 383 12.88 13.14 0.25
C ILE A 383 12.29 14.29 -0.58
N PRO A 384 12.98 15.45 -0.64
CA PRO A 384 12.53 16.58 -1.44
C PRO A 384 12.97 16.43 -2.90
N ILE A 385 12.03 16.61 -3.82
CA ILE A 385 12.23 16.61 -5.27
C ILE A 385 12.04 18.03 -5.80
N PHE A 386 13.05 18.54 -6.50
CA PHE A 386 13.01 19.88 -7.10
C PHE A 386 12.25 19.86 -8.44
N PRO A 387 11.53 20.95 -8.78
CA PRO A 387 10.69 21.04 -9.99
C PRO A 387 11.49 20.96 -11.30
N ASP A 388 12.78 21.28 -11.27
CA ASP A 388 13.62 21.42 -12.46
C ASP A 388 14.56 20.23 -12.72
N ILE A 389 14.43 19.11 -11.98
CA ILE A 389 15.28 17.94 -12.19
C ILE A 389 15.25 17.44 -13.66
N ASN A 390 16.38 16.93 -14.13
CA ASN A 390 16.53 16.39 -15.48
C ASN A 390 16.51 14.86 -15.50
N ASP A 391 16.84 14.22 -14.37
CA ASP A 391 16.92 12.76 -14.26
C ASP A 391 16.72 12.34 -12.78
N SER A 392 16.70 11.04 -12.55
CA SER A 392 16.62 10.37 -11.25
C SER A 392 17.53 9.13 -11.28
N THR A 393 17.75 8.47 -10.14
CA THR A 393 18.56 7.24 -10.10
C THR A 393 17.93 6.08 -10.88
N ASP A 394 18.74 5.10 -11.28
CA ASP A 394 18.24 3.90 -11.96
C ASP A 394 17.28 3.10 -11.05
N GLU A 395 17.51 3.14 -9.74
CA GLU A 395 16.66 2.50 -8.74
C GLU A 395 15.28 3.15 -8.64
N ALA A 396 15.20 4.49 -8.71
CA ALA A 396 13.94 5.23 -8.67
C ALA A 396 13.19 5.20 -10.01
N LYS A 397 13.92 5.08 -11.14
CA LYS A 397 13.34 4.87 -12.48
C LYS A 397 12.96 3.42 -12.77
N ASN A 398 13.32 2.48 -11.88
CA ASN A 398 13.24 1.04 -12.13
C ASN A 398 11.85 0.61 -12.58
N ASN A 399 11.78 0.00 -13.76
CA ASN A 399 10.52 -0.30 -14.43
C ASN A 399 10.01 -1.74 -14.27
N SER A 400 10.35 -2.42 -13.17
CA SER A 400 9.91 -3.79 -12.94
C SER A 400 8.50 -3.88 -12.33
N ALA A 401 7.60 -4.69 -12.90
CA ALA A 401 6.30 -5.05 -12.31
C ALA A 401 6.36 -6.12 -11.21
N THR A 402 7.51 -6.76 -11.01
CA THR A 402 7.71 -7.73 -9.93
C THR A 402 8.89 -7.31 -9.07
N TYR A 403 8.98 -7.87 -7.87
CA TYR A 403 10.06 -7.56 -6.94
C TYR A 403 11.43 -7.57 -7.62
N ASP A 404 12.08 -6.41 -7.60
CA ASP A 404 13.44 -6.20 -8.06
C ASP A 404 14.25 -5.63 -6.90
N ALA A 405 15.36 -6.30 -6.58
CA ALA A 405 16.26 -5.84 -5.55
C ALA A 405 16.93 -4.49 -5.91
N ASN A 406 16.93 -4.06 -7.17
CA ASN A 406 17.50 -2.78 -7.61
C ASN A 406 16.42 -1.73 -7.88
N SER A 407 15.25 -1.86 -7.24
CA SER A 407 14.17 -0.88 -7.33
C SER A 407 13.96 -0.23 -5.97
N TYR A 408 13.96 1.11 -5.97
CA TYR A 408 13.64 1.91 -4.79
C TYR A 408 12.29 1.48 -4.22
N TYR A 409 11.23 1.49 -5.04
CA TYR A 409 9.88 1.10 -4.63
C TYR A 409 9.85 -0.30 -3.99
N TRP A 410 10.45 -1.31 -4.64
CA TRP A 410 10.33 -2.69 -4.15
C TRP A 410 11.09 -2.93 -2.85
N VAL A 411 12.24 -2.29 -2.68
CA VAL A 411 13.01 -2.37 -1.43
C VAL A 411 12.25 -1.64 -0.31
N GLY A 412 11.81 -0.40 -0.51
CA GLY A 412 10.99 0.33 0.47
C GLY A 412 9.68 -0.39 0.83
N SER A 413 8.98 -0.96 -0.16
CA SER A 413 7.77 -1.76 0.05
C SER A 413 8.04 -3.01 0.90
N SER A 414 9.16 -3.69 0.66
CA SER A 414 9.55 -4.84 1.49
C SER A 414 9.91 -4.46 2.94
N VAL A 415 10.50 -3.28 3.18
CA VAL A 415 10.74 -2.77 4.54
C VAL A 415 9.40 -2.60 5.25
N ASN A 416 8.42 -1.99 4.58
CA ASN A 416 7.07 -1.86 5.09
C ASN A 416 6.40 -3.20 5.42
N ASP A 417 6.56 -4.19 4.56
CA ASP A 417 6.01 -5.53 4.76
C ASP A 417 6.65 -6.26 5.93
N LEU A 418 7.98 -6.17 6.05
CA LEU A 418 8.73 -6.77 7.14
C LEU A 418 8.36 -6.15 8.49
N VAL A 419 8.26 -4.82 8.56
CA VAL A 419 7.78 -4.14 9.78
C VAL A 419 6.35 -4.58 10.08
N SER A 420 5.47 -4.62 9.08
CA SER A 420 4.06 -4.99 9.29
C SER A 420 3.88 -6.45 9.73
N GLY A 421 4.77 -7.35 9.31
CA GLY A 421 4.82 -8.73 9.79
C GLY A 421 5.15 -8.86 11.29
N ASN A 422 5.79 -7.86 11.91
CA ASN A 422 6.09 -7.84 13.35
C ASN A 422 6.03 -6.41 13.92
N ARG A 423 4.89 -5.74 13.68
CA ARG A 423 4.79 -4.30 13.96
C ARG A 423 4.98 -3.94 15.42
N GLU A 424 4.55 -4.82 16.34
CA GLU A 424 4.67 -4.57 17.78
C GLU A 424 6.14 -4.43 18.22
N GLU A 425 7.07 -5.14 17.59
CA GLU A 425 8.49 -5.09 17.94
C GLU A 425 9.30 -4.17 17.02
N LEU A 426 8.89 -4.01 15.75
CA LEU A 426 9.70 -3.35 14.73
C LEU A 426 9.25 -1.93 14.39
N GLY A 427 8.00 -1.55 14.70
CA GLY A 427 7.44 -0.26 14.27
C GLY A 427 8.23 0.95 14.77
N GLU A 428 8.34 1.10 16.10
CA GLU A 428 9.01 2.26 16.71
C GLU A 428 10.53 2.30 16.43
N PRO A 429 11.29 1.19 16.55
CA PRO A 429 12.72 1.20 16.24
C PRO A 429 13.03 1.53 14.78
N THR A 430 12.22 1.03 13.82
CA THR A 430 12.40 1.39 12.41
C THR A 430 12.03 2.84 12.17
N ARG A 431 10.90 3.32 12.71
CA ARG A 431 10.49 4.73 12.58
C ARG A 431 11.56 5.69 13.08
N LYS A 432 12.24 5.36 14.18
CA LYS A 432 13.34 6.18 14.70
C LYS A 432 14.47 6.37 13.68
N LYS A 433 14.93 5.29 13.02
CA LYS A 433 15.97 5.37 11.97
C LYS A 433 15.52 6.19 10.77
N ILE A 434 14.24 6.08 10.40
CA ILE A 434 13.65 6.91 9.33
C ILE A 434 13.67 8.39 9.71
N ASN A 435 13.21 8.73 10.91
CA ASN A 435 13.19 10.12 11.37
C ASN A 435 14.61 10.69 11.46
N GLU A 436 15.60 9.92 11.92
CA GLU A 436 17.01 10.35 11.95
C GLU A 436 17.54 10.74 10.55
N PHE A 437 17.13 10.00 9.51
CA PHE A 437 17.45 10.35 8.12
C PHE A 437 16.71 11.62 7.66
N GLU A 438 15.42 11.73 7.94
CA GLU A 438 14.62 12.90 7.57
C GLU A 438 15.13 14.18 8.24
N GLU A 439 15.52 14.11 9.51
CA GLU A 439 16.16 15.24 10.21
C GLU A 439 17.47 15.66 9.55
N LYS A 440 18.28 14.71 9.07
CA LYS A 440 19.49 15.01 8.30
C LYS A 440 19.14 15.78 7.03
N VAL A 441 18.20 15.28 6.22
CA VAL A 441 17.77 15.92 4.96
C VAL A 441 17.24 17.33 5.24
N LYS A 442 16.37 17.49 6.24
CA LYS A 442 15.81 18.79 6.63
C LYS A 442 16.86 19.79 7.11
N LYS A 443 17.92 19.31 7.77
CA LYS A 443 19.02 20.17 8.20
C LYS A 443 19.89 20.65 7.02
N GLU A 444 20.04 19.81 5.99
CA GLU A 444 20.79 20.14 4.78
C GLU A 444 20.01 21.05 3.82
N LEU A 445 18.70 20.83 3.73
CA LEU A 445 17.83 21.43 2.72
C LEU A 445 17.92 22.97 2.64
N PRO A 446 17.89 23.77 3.74
CA PRO A 446 17.94 25.23 3.63
C PRO A 446 19.21 25.78 2.95
N GLU A 447 20.34 25.09 3.05
CA GLU A 447 21.56 25.48 2.32
C GLU A 447 21.45 25.12 0.85
N VAL A 448 20.96 23.91 0.55
CA VAL A 448 20.73 23.43 -0.82
C VAL A 448 19.75 24.37 -1.55
N GLU A 449 18.67 24.77 -0.89
CA GLU A 449 17.68 25.70 -1.44
C GLU A 449 18.32 27.06 -1.74
N ARG A 450 19.13 27.60 -0.83
CA ARG A 450 19.81 28.89 -1.04
C ARG A 450 20.76 28.86 -2.23
N GLU A 451 21.55 27.80 -2.36
CA GLU A 451 22.48 27.62 -3.47
C GLU A 451 21.71 27.45 -4.80
N TRP A 452 20.70 26.59 -4.80
CA TRP A 452 19.85 26.36 -5.97
C TRP A 452 19.14 27.64 -6.42
N ILE A 453 18.51 28.41 -5.53
CA ILE A 453 17.86 29.69 -5.86
C ILE A 453 18.87 30.67 -6.49
N ALA A 454 20.07 30.77 -5.92
CA ALA A 454 21.12 31.65 -6.42
C ALA A 454 21.64 31.22 -7.80
N LEU A 455 21.71 29.91 -8.08
CA LEU A 455 22.04 29.37 -9.39
C LEU A 455 20.89 29.61 -10.38
N TYR A 456 19.65 29.33 -9.98
CA TYR A 456 18.46 29.44 -10.83
C TYR A 456 18.27 30.87 -11.39
N ALA A 457 18.56 31.88 -10.55
CA ALA A 457 18.52 33.28 -10.95
C ALA A 457 19.59 33.66 -12.00
N LYS A 458 20.67 32.88 -12.13
CA LYS A 458 21.81 33.16 -13.02
C LYS A 458 21.82 32.26 -14.26
N ASP A 459 21.55 30.97 -14.07
CA ASP A 459 21.73 29.91 -15.05
C ASP A 459 20.84 28.71 -14.67
N LYS A 460 19.68 28.61 -15.31
CA LYS A 460 18.68 27.58 -15.02
C LYS A 460 19.17 26.17 -15.34
N GLU A 461 20.05 26.03 -16.34
CA GLU A 461 20.59 24.72 -16.71
C GLU A 461 21.51 24.20 -15.60
N LYS A 462 22.40 25.06 -15.07
CA LYS A 462 23.23 24.71 -13.91
C LYS A 462 22.44 24.49 -12.63
N ALA A 463 21.35 25.23 -12.43
CA ALA A 463 20.44 25.00 -11.31
C ALA A 463 19.82 23.60 -11.39
N ALA A 464 19.35 23.21 -12.58
CA ALA A 464 18.80 21.88 -12.85
C ALA A 464 19.85 20.77 -12.69
N GLU A 465 21.09 20.98 -13.14
CA GLU A 465 22.20 20.04 -12.90
C GLU A 465 22.45 19.85 -11.39
N PHE A 466 22.49 20.96 -10.64
CA PHE A 466 22.68 20.94 -9.19
C PHE A 466 21.54 20.22 -8.46
N SER A 467 20.28 20.57 -8.76
CA SER A 467 19.11 19.97 -8.10
C SER A 467 18.93 18.49 -8.47
N THR A 468 19.24 18.11 -9.72
CA THR A 468 19.28 16.70 -10.16
C THR A 468 20.33 15.92 -9.36
N ALA A 469 21.56 16.44 -9.27
CA ALA A 469 22.63 15.78 -8.53
C ALA A 469 22.29 15.61 -7.04
N LYS A 470 21.64 16.62 -6.42
CA LYS A 470 21.20 16.56 -5.03
C LYS A 470 20.05 15.59 -4.79
N THR A 471 19.05 15.59 -5.67
CA THR A 471 17.95 14.63 -5.63
C THR A 471 18.49 13.20 -5.72
N MET A 472 19.35 12.91 -6.71
CA MET A 472 19.96 11.59 -6.88
C MET A 472 20.90 11.20 -5.71
N GLN A 473 21.50 12.18 -5.03
CA GLN A 473 22.27 11.91 -3.82
C GLN A 473 21.35 11.39 -2.71
N TRP A 474 20.25 12.09 -2.41
CA TRP A 474 19.30 11.64 -1.39
C TRP A 474 18.64 10.32 -1.76
N GLU A 475 18.28 10.12 -3.03
CA GLU A 475 17.73 8.85 -3.52
C GLU A 475 18.67 7.67 -3.23
N LYS A 476 19.97 7.81 -3.51
CA LYS A 476 20.97 6.78 -3.20
C LYS A 476 21.09 6.53 -1.70
N GLU A 477 21.14 7.59 -0.89
CA GLU A 477 21.27 7.44 0.55
C GLU A 477 20.03 6.77 1.18
N VAL A 478 18.82 7.08 0.69
CA VAL A 478 17.61 6.37 1.11
C VAL A 478 17.68 4.91 0.69
N PHE A 479 18.02 4.63 -0.57
CA PHE A 479 18.06 3.27 -1.06
C PHE A 479 19.02 2.40 -0.24
N GLU A 480 20.20 2.92 0.13
CA GLU A 480 21.14 2.23 1.01
C GLU A 480 20.59 2.02 2.44
N LEU A 481 19.87 3.02 2.99
CA LEU A 481 19.17 2.87 4.28
C LEU A 481 18.12 1.76 4.21
N GLU A 482 17.28 1.76 3.17
CA GLU A 482 16.22 0.77 2.98
C GLU A 482 16.80 -0.64 2.77
N LYS A 483 17.89 -0.78 2.02
CA LYS A 483 18.63 -2.04 1.86
C LYS A 483 19.15 -2.57 3.20
N SER A 484 19.74 -1.70 4.01
CA SER A 484 20.22 -2.03 5.34
C SER A 484 19.07 -2.49 6.24
N LEU A 485 17.96 -1.74 6.26
CA LEU A 485 16.75 -2.09 7.00
C LEU A 485 16.16 -3.43 6.54
N GLN A 486 16.02 -3.65 5.23
CA GLN A 486 15.52 -4.91 4.66
C GLN A 486 16.35 -6.10 5.16
N SER A 487 17.69 -5.99 5.11
CA SER A 487 18.62 -7.03 5.57
C SER A 487 18.54 -7.28 7.09
N GLU A 488 18.33 -6.24 7.89
CA GLU A 488 18.17 -6.36 9.34
C GLU A 488 16.82 -7.00 9.71
N LEU A 489 15.73 -6.44 9.18
CA LEU A 489 14.36 -6.82 9.53
C LEU A 489 14.01 -8.22 9.03
N SER A 490 14.52 -8.61 7.86
CA SER A 490 14.34 -9.97 7.31
C SER A 490 14.93 -11.06 8.19
N LYS A 491 15.76 -10.77 9.19
CA LYS A 491 16.27 -11.80 10.12
C LYS A 491 15.24 -12.18 11.18
N VAL A 492 14.29 -11.30 11.49
CA VAL A 492 13.35 -11.43 12.61
C VAL A 492 11.87 -11.33 12.20
N SER A 493 11.60 -10.95 10.94
CA SER A 493 10.26 -10.90 10.36
C SER A 493 10.27 -11.40 8.91
N LYS A 494 9.08 -11.56 8.32
CA LYS A 494 8.86 -11.99 6.92
C LYS A 494 7.63 -11.30 6.34
N ALA A 495 7.68 -11.01 5.04
CA ALA A 495 6.66 -10.21 4.33
C ALA A 495 5.31 -10.94 4.20
N ASP A 496 5.30 -12.27 4.23
CA ASP A 496 4.11 -13.13 4.14
C ASP A 496 3.45 -13.44 5.49
N LEU A 497 3.82 -12.70 6.54
CA LEU A 497 3.23 -12.84 7.87
C LEU A 497 2.19 -11.77 8.21
N ILE A 498 2.03 -10.76 7.35
CA ILE A 498 0.99 -9.73 7.49
C ILE A 498 -0.37 -10.44 7.54
N ASP A 499 -1.07 -10.30 8.66
CA ASP A 499 -2.37 -10.94 8.97
C ASP A 499 -2.39 -12.48 9.03
N HIS A 500 -1.23 -13.15 9.02
CA HIS A 500 -1.21 -14.61 9.12
C HIS A 500 -1.53 -15.08 10.54
N TRP A 501 -2.46 -16.03 10.72
CA TRP A 501 -2.90 -16.52 12.04
C TRP A 501 -1.74 -17.06 12.90
N ALA A 502 -0.75 -17.68 12.26
CA ALA A 502 0.44 -18.24 12.92
C ALA A 502 1.60 -17.25 13.07
N ARG A 503 1.41 -15.95 12.79
CA ARG A 503 2.45 -14.91 12.83
C ARG A 503 3.28 -14.96 14.13
N LYS A 504 2.60 -14.93 15.28
CA LYS A 504 3.26 -14.96 16.60
C LYS A 504 4.09 -16.24 16.82
N PRO A 505 3.52 -17.46 16.67
CA PRO A 505 4.30 -18.70 16.74
C PRO A 505 5.48 -18.77 15.78
N ILE A 506 5.33 -18.25 14.55
CA ILE A 506 6.38 -18.23 13.54
C ILE A 506 7.54 -17.32 13.97
N ILE A 507 7.23 -16.10 14.40
CA ILE A 507 8.24 -15.14 14.90
C ILE A 507 8.99 -15.74 16.09
N GLU A 508 8.27 -16.35 17.03
CA GLU A 508 8.87 -17.03 18.17
C GLU A 508 9.85 -18.14 17.73
N ALA A 509 9.46 -18.96 16.75
CA ALA A 509 10.30 -20.03 16.21
C ALA A 509 11.54 -19.50 15.46
N ILE A 510 11.41 -18.37 14.75
CA ILE A 510 12.53 -17.68 14.08
C ILE A 510 13.50 -17.12 15.12
N ASN A 511 13.00 -16.40 16.13
CA ASN A 511 13.80 -15.78 17.19
C ASN A 511 14.57 -16.84 18.01
N LYS A 512 13.97 -18.01 18.23
CA LYS A 512 14.61 -19.17 18.87
C LYS A 512 15.54 -19.96 17.93
N LYS A 513 15.70 -19.54 16.66
CA LYS A 513 16.49 -20.21 15.62
C LYS A 513 16.07 -21.66 15.36
N LEU A 514 14.80 -21.98 15.61
CA LEU A 514 14.23 -23.31 15.37
C LEU A 514 13.85 -23.46 13.90
N MET A 515 13.18 -22.44 13.36
CA MET A 515 12.75 -22.36 11.97
C MET A 515 13.45 -21.19 11.25
N VAL A 516 13.56 -21.30 9.93
CA VAL A 516 14.10 -20.28 9.03
C VAL A 516 13.14 -20.06 7.87
N GLY A 517 13.22 -18.93 7.18
CA GLY A 517 12.44 -18.66 5.97
C GLY A 517 12.82 -19.57 4.80
N THR A 518 11.98 -19.58 3.76
CA THR A 518 12.30 -20.20 2.46
C THR A 518 13.13 -19.26 1.58
N SER A 519 13.11 -17.96 1.89
CA SER A 519 14.05 -16.95 1.44
C SER A 519 14.25 -15.89 2.53
N ASP A 520 15.03 -14.85 2.22
CA ASP A 520 15.21 -13.72 3.14
C ASP A 520 13.87 -13.04 3.47
N LEU A 521 13.01 -12.84 2.46
CA LEU A 521 11.74 -12.12 2.61
C LEU A 521 10.56 -13.01 2.99
N TYR A 522 10.59 -14.31 2.68
CA TYR A 522 9.41 -15.19 2.80
C TYR A 522 9.61 -16.34 3.80
N PHE A 523 8.58 -16.62 4.60
CA PHE A 523 8.51 -17.80 5.46
C PHE A 523 7.89 -19.01 4.76
N SER A 524 7.00 -18.79 3.80
CA SER A 524 6.09 -19.77 3.21
C SER A 524 5.24 -20.50 4.25
N PRO A 525 4.39 -19.82 5.04
CA PRO A 525 3.68 -20.44 6.17
C PRO A 525 2.72 -21.56 5.74
N ASN A 526 2.16 -21.48 4.53
CA ASN A 526 1.18 -22.43 4.01
C ASN A 526 1.81 -23.60 3.23
N GLU A 527 3.12 -23.57 2.98
CA GLU A 527 3.80 -24.67 2.32
C GLU A 527 3.85 -25.90 3.22
N LYS A 528 3.75 -27.09 2.59
CA LYS A 528 3.83 -28.36 3.29
C LYS A 528 5.26 -28.63 3.72
N ILE A 529 5.44 -28.96 5.00
CA ILE A 529 6.75 -29.23 5.58
C ILE A 529 7.21 -30.66 5.27
N SER A 530 8.50 -30.82 5.01
CA SER A 530 9.13 -32.13 4.84
C SER A 530 9.52 -32.78 6.16
N ARG A 531 9.70 -34.10 6.15
CA ARG A 531 10.19 -34.89 7.29
C ARG A 531 11.55 -34.38 7.78
N GLY A 532 12.46 -34.09 6.85
CA GLY A 532 13.79 -33.55 7.15
C GLY A 532 13.74 -32.18 7.84
N GLU A 533 12.85 -31.30 7.38
CA GLU A 533 12.61 -30.00 8.04
C GLU A 533 12.07 -30.20 9.46
N PHE A 534 11.05 -31.04 9.64
CA PHE A 534 10.46 -31.29 10.96
C PHE A 534 11.48 -31.86 11.96
N VAL A 535 12.24 -32.89 11.55
CA VAL A 535 13.27 -33.50 12.39
C VAL A 535 14.39 -32.52 12.71
N THR A 536 14.77 -31.65 11.76
CA THR A 536 15.75 -30.57 12.02
C THR A 536 15.24 -29.60 13.08
N ILE A 537 13.97 -29.19 13.01
CA ILE A 537 13.35 -28.29 14.00
C ILE A 537 13.38 -28.94 15.39
N LEU A 538 13.02 -30.21 15.48
CA LEU A 538 13.02 -30.95 16.75
C LEU A 538 14.44 -31.13 17.31
N GLY A 539 15.42 -31.42 16.45
CA GLY A 539 16.82 -31.51 16.85
C GLY A 539 17.41 -30.18 17.34
N ARG A 540 17.03 -29.07 16.70
CA ARG A 540 17.37 -27.70 17.16
C ARG A 540 16.71 -27.38 18.50
N PHE A 541 15.44 -27.73 18.65
CA PHE A 541 14.69 -27.57 19.90
C PHE A 541 15.37 -28.34 21.05
N GLY A 542 15.75 -29.59 20.80
CA GLY A 542 16.49 -30.42 21.74
C GLY A 542 17.97 -30.10 21.91
N LYS A 543 18.50 -29.09 21.21
CA LYS A 543 19.93 -28.71 21.19
C LYS A 543 20.86 -29.91 20.95
N ILE A 544 20.49 -30.78 20.02
CA ILE A 544 21.24 -32.01 19.72
C ILE A 544 22.63 -31.69 19.18
N ASP A 545 23.65 -32.37 19.73
CA ASP A 545 25.01 -32.32 19.23
C ASP A 545 25.15 -33.19 17.96
N THR A 546 25.03 -32.55 16.80
CA THR A 546 25.05 -33.21 15.49
C THR A 546 26.36 -33.95 15.20
N LYS A 547 27.47 -33.59 15.85
CA LYS A 547 28.78 -34.23 15.64
C LYS A 547 28.76 -35.71 15.99
N LYS A 548 27.92 -36.12 16.94
CA LYS A 548 27.75 -37.53 17.34
C LYS A 548 27.11 -38.39 16.25
N TYR A 549 26.49 -37.76 15.26
CA TYR A 549 25.70 -38.42 14.22
C TYR A 549 26.27 -38.22 12.81
N ALA A 550 27.52 -37.71 12.71
CA ALA A 550 28.20 -37.49 11.44
C ALA A 550 28.63 -38.81 10.75
N GLU A 551 28.94 -39.85 11.53
CA GLU A 551 29.37 -41.16 11.01
C GLU A 551 28.20 -42.13 10.77
N VAL A 552 27.04 -41.85 11.35
CA VAL A 552 25.81 -42.61 11.09
C VAL A 552 25.39 -42.37 9.65
N LYS A 553 25.10 -43.43 8.89
CA LYS A 553 24.68 -43.34 7.50
C LYS A 553 23.49 -44.26 7.24
N ASP A 554 22.41 -43.66 6.76
CA ASP A 554 21.28 -44.37 6.15
C ASP A 554 21.33 -44.11 4.65
N GLU A 555 21.11 -45.14 3.82
CA GLU A 555 21.13 -45.02 2.37
C GLU A 555 20.03 -44.08 1.82
N ASN A 556 18.98 -43.83 2.59
CA ASN A 556 17.86 -42.98 2.21
C ASN A 556 18.03 -41.50 2.62
N ILE A 557 19.13 -41.16 3.31
CA ILE A 557 19.41 -39.79 3.74
C ILE A 557 20.47 -39.17 2.82
N GLU A 558 20.10 -38.08 2.14
CA GLU A 558 21.03 -37.30 1.33
C GLU A 558 22.16 -36.70 2.18
N SER A 559 23.39 -36.77 1.70
CA SER A 559 24.56 -36.22 2.38
C SER A 559 24.73 -34.72 2.14
N GLY A 560 25.32 -34.02 3.11
CA GLY A 560 25.66 -32.59 2.99
C GLY A 560 24.46 -31.64 2.97
N LYS A 561 23.28 -32.10 3.39
CA LYS A 561 22.07 -31.28 3.51
C LYS A 561 21.92 -30.80 4.96
N PHE A 562 21.22 -29.69 5.15
CA PHE A 562 21.01 -29.08 6.48
C PHE A 562 20.34 -30.03 7.50
N TYR A 563 19.65 -31.07 7.02
CA TYR A 563 18.94 -32.05 7.82
C TYR A 563 19.72 -33.35 8.05
N THR A 564 20.87 -33.56 7.39
CA THR A 564 21.54 -34.88 7.31
C THR A 564 21.82 -35.45 8.69
N GLU A 565 22.53 -34.73 9.55
CA GLU A 565 22.92 -35.21 10.88
C GLU A 565 21.72 -35.30 11.84
N TYR A 566 20.69 -34.47 11.65
CA TYR A 566 19.45 -34.56 12.42
C TYR A 566 18.62 -35.79 12.03
N MET A 567 18.56 -36.11 10.74
CA MET A 567 17.90 -37.34 10.27
C MET A 567 18.67 -38.57 10.75
N ASN A 568 20.00 -38.55 10.73
CA ASN A 568 20.83 -39.59 11.32
C ASN A 568 20.57 -39.76 12.83
N TRP A 569 20.43 -38.66 13.56
CA TRP A 569 20.02 -38.67 14.97
C TRP A 569 18.66 -39.34 15.16
N ALA A 570 17.68 -39.01 14.31
CA ALA A 570 16.35 -39.61 14.37
C ALA A 570 16.37 -41.13 14.08
N VAL A 571 17.17 -41.57 13.09
CA VAL A 571 17.35 -43.00 12.80
C VAL A 571 18.06 -43.72 13.95
N TYR A 572 19.16 -43.15 14.46
CA TYR A 572 19.94 -43.73 15.56
C TYR A 572 19.09 -43.95 16.82
N ASN A 573 18.25 -42.98 17.16
CA ASN A 573 17.35 -43.04 18.32
C ASN A 573 15.99 -43.69 18.02
N LYS A 574 15.78 -44.21 16.79
CA LYS A 574 14.54 -44.89 16.37
C LYS A 574 13.29 -44.02 16.53
N LEU A 575 13.38 -42.74 16.17
CA LEU A 575 12.28 -41.78 16.27
C LEU A 575 11.26 -41.92 15.12
N LEU A 576 11.66 -42.51 13.99
CA LEU A 576 10.79 -42.71 12.84
C LEU A 576 9.93 -43.97 13.00
N PRO A 577 8.69 -44.01 12.45
CA PRO A 577 7.89 -45.23 12.41
C PRO A 577 8.67 -46.34 11.70
N LYS A 578 8.61 -47.58 12.23
CA LYS A 578 9.32 -48.73 11.65
C LYS A 578 8.93 -49.03 10.20
N THR A 579 7.76 -48.58 9.78
CA THR A 579 7.22 -48.74 8.42
C THR A 579 7.71 -47.66 7.44
N SER A 580 8.29 -46.56 7.93
CA SER A 580 8.71 -45.43 7.12
C SER A 580 10.20 -45.53 6.77
N LYS A 581 10.55 -45.23 5.52
CA LYS A 581 11.95 -45.00 5.11
C LYS A 581 12.40 -43.62 5.58
N ALA A 582 13.70 -43.46 5.83
CA ALA A 582 14.29 -42.19 6.27
C ALA A 582 14.45 -41.16 5.13
N ILE A 583 13.44 -40.98 4.28
CA ILE A 583 13.47 -40.06 3.14
C ILE A 583 13.15 -38.65 3.62
N ALA A 584 14.15 -37.77 3.66
CA ALA A 584 14.01 -36.44 4.24
C ALA A 584 13.08 -35.50 3.45
N SER A 585 13.00 -35.66 2.12
CA SER A 585 12.24 -34.78 1.22
C SER A 585 10.73 -35.02 1.20
N GLU A 586 10.26 -36.17 1.71
CA GLU A 586 8.84 -36.48 1.78
C GLU A 586 8.10 -35.53 2.73
N LYS A 587 6.88 -35.15 2.34
CA LYS A 587 5.99 -34.36 3.20
C LYS A 587 5.51 -35.21 4.35
N ILE A 588 5.52 -34.63 5.55
CA ILE A 588 5.20 -35.37 6.77
C ILE A 588 3.68 -35.34 7.03
N THR A 589 3.13 -36.52 7.27
CA THR A 589 1.73 -36.65 7.70
C THR A 589 1.58 -36.30 9.18
N ARG A 590 0.34 -35.99 9.60
CA ARG A 590 0.03 -35.66 11.00
C ARG A 590 0.33 -36.81 11.96
N GLU A 591 0.07 -38.04 11.56
CA GLU A 591 0.38 -39.22 12.38
C GLU A 591 1.89 -39.49 12.50
N GLU A 592 2.67 -39.30 11.42
CA GLU A 592 4.13 -39.45 11.46
C GLU A 592 4.77 -38.39 12.35
N MET A 593 4.33 -37.14 12.22
CA MET A 593 4.79 -36.03 13.05
C MET A 593 4.48 -36.30 14.53
N ALA A 594 3.27 -36.78 14.84
CA ALA A 594 2.89 -37.14 16.20
C ALA A 594 3.80 -38.24 16.78
N HIS A 595 4.05 -39.29 16.02
CA HIS A 595 4.92 -40.38 16.47
C HIS A 595 6.37 -39.94 16.70
N ILE A 596 6.94 -39.13 15.78
CA ILE A 596 8.31 -38.62 15.94
C ILE A 596 8.42 -37.74 17.18
N LEU A 597 7.44 -36.84 17.39
CA LEU A 597 7.43 -35.95 18.56
C LEU A 597 7.24 -36.72 19.86
N ALA A 598 6.31 -37.68 19.92
CA ALA A 598 6.09 -38.51 21.10
C ALA A 598 7.31 -39.39 21.41
N SER A 599 7.96 -39.96 20.39
CA SER A 599 9.19 -40.74 20.53
C SER A 599 10.34 -39.89 21.08
N TYR A 600 10.45 -38.64 20.63
CA TYR A 600 11.42 -37.69 21.18
C TYR A 600 11.13 -37.35 22.64
N LEU A 601 9.87 -37.09 22.99
CA LEU A 601 9.47 -36.79 24.37
C LEU A 601 9.78 -37.97 25.31
N LYS A 602 9.48 -39.20 24.87
CA LYS A 602 9.88 -40.44 25.57
C LYS A 602 11.40 -40.54 25.73
N LEU A 603 12.17 -40.21 24.70
CA LEU A 603 13.63 -40.23 24.73
C LEU A 603 14.22 -39.29 25.79
N ILE A 604 13.59 -38.14 26.02
CA ILE A 604 14.03 -37.17 27.05
C ILE A 604 13.41 -37.41 28.43
N GLY A 605 12.73 -38.54 28.63
CA GLY A 605 12.20 -38.98 29.92
C GLY A 605 10.80 -38.48 30.28
N ASP A 606 10.02 -38.03 29.29
CA ASP A 606 8.62 -37.65 29.50
C ASP A 606 7.72 -38.88 29.68
N ASP A 607 6.84 -38.84 30.66
CA ASP A 607 5.97 -39.96 31.02
C ASP A 607 4.73 -40.00 30.12
N THR A 608 4.53 -41.15 29.48
CA THR A 608 3.43 -41.39 28.53
C THR A 608 2.34 -42.30 29.10
N SER A 609 2.40 -42.62 30.39
CA SER A 609 1.59 -43.65 31.03
C SER A 609 0.17 -43.20 31.44
N THR A 610 -0.17 -41.91 31.40
CA THR A 610 -1.50 -41.40 31.77
C THR A 610 -2.21 -40.73 30.60
N LEU A 611 -3.16 -41.46 29.99
CA LEU A 611 -3.93 -41.00 28.83
C LEU A 611 -5.42 -41.03 29.14
N LYS A 612 -6.12 -39.90 28.96
CA LYS A 612 -7.58 -39.92 28.78
C LYS A 612 -7.85 -40.18 27.31
N LEU A 613 -8.70 -41.16 27.02
CA LEU A 613 -9.08 -41.47 25.65
C LEU A 613 -9.84 -40.27 25.04
N VAL A 614 -9.33 -39.75 23.92
CA VAL A 614 -9.98 -38.73 23.09
C VAL A 614 -10.48 -39.40 21.81
N ASN A 615 -11.79 -39.37 21.58
CA ASN A 615 -12.39 -40.00 20.42
C ASN A 615 -12.36 -39.06 19.21
N PHE A 616 -11.85 -39.56 18.08
CA PHE A 616 -11.92 -38.90 16.78
C PHE A 616 -12.83 -39.68 15.84
N ALA A 617 -13.64 -39.00 15.04
CA ALA A 617 -14.52 -39.61 14.06
C ALA A 617 -13.75 -40.35 12.94
N ASP A 618 -12.50 -39.96 12.70
CA ASP A 618 -11.58 -40.56 11.74
C ASP A 618 -10.53 -41.47 12.42
N GLU A 619 -10.81 -41.98 13.63
CA GLU A 619 -9.89 -42.88 14.35
C GLU A 619 -9.47 -44.11 13.54
N LYS A 620 -10.34 -44.62 12.67
CA LYS A 620 -10.07 -45.79 11.81
C LYS A 620 -9.04 -45.52 10.72
N GLU A 621 -8.73 -44.25 10.45
CA GLU A 621 -7.67 -43.86 9.50
C GLU A 621 -6.31 -43.72 10.19
N ILE A 622 -6.27 -43.72 11.52
CA ILE A 622 -5.04 -43.64 12.31
C ILE A 622 -4.35 -44.99 12.26
N SER A 623 -3.07 -44.99 11.91
CA SER A 623 -2.28 -46.21 11.98
C SER A 623 -2.11 -46.68 13.43
N ASP A 624 -2.17 -48.00 13.68
CA ASP A 624 -2.06 -48.58 15.03
C ASP A 624 -0.84 -48.08 15.80
N TRP A 625 0.30 -47.89 15.12
CA TRP A 625 1.55 -47.40 15.73
C TRP A 625 1.52 -45.93 16.15
N ALA A 626 0.59 -45.14 15.63
CA ALA A 626 0.45 -43.71 15.93
C ALA A 626 -0.61 -43.43 16.99
N TYR A 627 -1.52 -44.38 17.24
CA TYR A 627 -2.72 -44.15 18.03
C TYR A 627 -2.40 -43.64 19.44
N GLU A 628 -1.57 -44.37 20.19
CA GLU A 628 -1.21 -43.98 21.56
C GLU A 628 -0.40 -42.66 21.61
N ASP A 629 0.47 -42.43 20.62
CA ASP A 629 1.27 -41.21 20.53
C ASP A 629 0.41 -39.98 20.25
N ILE A 630 -0.62 -40.12 19.41
CA ILE A 630 -1.61 -39.07 19.16
C ILE A 630 -2.40 -38.78 20.43
N GLN A 631 -2.89 -39.82 21.11
CA GLN A 631 -3.61 -39.67 22.38
C GLN A 631 -2.73 -38.92 23.39
N PHE A 632 -1.46 -39.30 23.53
CA PHE A 632 -0.50 -38.63 24.41
C PHE A 632 -0.35 -37.14 24.13
N LEU A 633 -0.08 -36.77 22.88
CA LEU A 633 0.17 -35.37 22.54
C LEU A 633 -1.08 -34.49 22.60
N VAL A 634 -2.26 -35.08 22.34
CA VAL A 634 -3.55 -34.38 22.49
C VAL A 634 -3.86 -34.14 23.97
N ASN A 635 -3.62 -35.13 24.85
CA ASN A 635 -3.79 -34.97 26.29
C ASN A 635 -2.87 -33.89 26.88
N LYS A 636 -1.65 -33.76 26.35
CA LYS A 636 -0.72 -32.66 26.71
C LYS A 636 -1.12 -31.29 26.15
N GLY A 637 -2.14 -31.21 25.29
CA GLY A 637 -2.55 -29.97 24.62
C GLY A 637 -1.57 -29.47 23.55
N ILE A 638 -0.52 -30.25 23.26
CA ILE A 638 0.49 -29.96 22.24
C ILE A 638 -0.15 -30.07 20.86
N LEU A 639 -0.91 -31.15 20.63
CA LEU A 639 -1.70 -31.35 19.41
C LEU A 639 -3.19 -31.10 19.64
N MET A 640 -3.86 -30.68 18.57
CA MET A 640 -5.30 -30.52 18.49
C MET A 640 -5.80 -31.13 17.17
N GLY A 641 -7.06 -31.57 17.15
CA GLY A 641 -7.73 -32.00 15.93
C GLY A 641 -7.80 -30.89 14.88
N THR A 642 -7.98 -31.26 13.62
CA THR A 642 -8.24 -30.31 12.52
C THR A 642 -9.66 -29.74 12.58
N SER A 643 -10.56 -30.45 13.26
CA SER A 643 -11.88 -29.97 13.69
C SER A 643 -12.22 -30.57 15.06
N GLU A 644 -13.38 -30.19 15.62
CA GLU A 644 -13.83 -30.64 16.94
C GLU A 644 -13.84 -32.17 17.13
N ASN A 645 -14.01 -32.94 16.05
CA ASN A 645 -14.07 -34.40 16.07
C ASN A 645 -13.18 -35.10 15.02
N LYS A 646 -12.22 -34.42 14.40
CA LYS A 646 -11.30 -35.05 13.41
C LYS A 646 -9.84 -34.76 13.70
N PHE A 647 -9.00 -35.78 13.52
CA PHE A 647 -7.55 -35.63 13.62
C PHE A 647 -6.87 -35.46 12.25
N SER A 648 -7.42 -36.05 11.20
CA SER A 648 -6.90 -36.10 9.83
C SER A 648 -5.49 -36.69 9.73
N PRO A 649 -5.28 -37.95 10.15
CA PRO A 649 -3.93 -38.53 10.34
C PRO A 649 -3.07 -38.50 9.08
N LYS A 650 -3.67 -38.70 7.89
CA LYS A 650 -2.96 -38.75 6.61
C LYS A 650 -2.73 -37.37 5.97
N ALA A 651 -3.25 -36.29 6.56
CA ALA A 651 -3.05 -34.95 6.02
C ALA A 651 -1.62 -34.48 6.26
N ASN A 652 -1.06 -33.72 5.30
CA ASN A 652 0.25 -33.10 5.44
C ASN A 652 0.17 -31.79 6.21
N LEU A 653 1.15 -31.55 7.09
CA LEU A 653 1.25 -30.31 7.85
C LEU A 653 1.86 -29.16 7.04
N THR A 654 1.41 -27.95 7.32
CA THR A 654 2.08 -26.73 6.89
C THR A 654 3.20 -26.32 7.84
N ARG A 655 4.10 -25.46 7.37
CA ARG A 655 5.15 -24.84 8.19
C ARG A 655 4.55 -24.02 9.35
N ALA A 656 3.44 -23.32 9.12
CA ALA A 656 2.71 -22.59 10.15
C ALA A 656 2.14 -23.49 11.25
N GLU A 657 1.56 -24.64 10.89
CA GLU A 657 1.05 -25.60 11.87
C GLU A 657 2.18 -26.15 12.75
N VAL A 658 3.35 -26.44 12.18
CA VAL A 658 4.52 -26.87 12.95
C VAL A 658 5.03 -25.76 13.88
N ALA A 659 5.10 -24.50 13.43
CA ALA A 659 5.47 -23.38 14.30
C ALA A 659 4.52 -23.27 15.51
N GLN A 660 3.22 -23.44 15.29
CA GLN A 660 2.21 -23.45 16.34
C GLN A 660 2.41 -24.61 17.34
N ILE A 661 2.76 -25.80 16.86
CA ILE A 661 3.03 -26.98 17.70
C ILE A 661 4.29 -26.75 18.57
N ILE A 662 5.36 -26.23 17.96
CA ILE A 662 6.63 -25.96 18.67
C ILE A 662 6.48 -24.83 19.70
N SER A 663 5.68 -23.80 19.39
CA SER A 663 5.35 -22.74 20.35
C SER A 663 4.62 -23.31 21.58
N LYS A 664 3.71 -24.28 21.40
CA LYS A 664 3.06 -24.98 22.52
C LYS A 664 4.00 -25.89 23.30
N LEU A 665 4.94 -26.56 22.62
CA LEU A 665 5.96 -27.39 23.26
C LEU A 665 6.92 -26.58 24.15
N SER A 666 7.09 -25.29 23.85
CA SER A 666 7.96 -24.38 24.59
C SER A 666 7.35 -23.77 25.86
N LYS A 667 6.05 -24.02 26.10
CA LYS A 667 5.32 -23.53 27.27
C LYS A 667 5.26 -24.62 28.33
#